data_AF-A0A9X3WJX6-F1
#
_entry.id   AF-A0A9X3WJX6-F1
#
_cell.length_a   1.000
_cell.length_b   1.000
_cell.length_c   1.000
_cell.angle_alpha   90.00
_cell.angle_beta   90.00
_cell.angle_gamma   90.00
#
_symmetry.space_group_name_H-M   'P 1'
#
loop_
_entity.id
_entity.type
_entity.pdbx_description
1 polymer ?
#
loop_
_entity_poly.entity_id
_entity_poly.type
_entity_poly.pdbx_seq_one_letter_code
_entity_poly.pdbx_strand_id
1 'polypeptide(L)'
;MEHSINRSNVPDDPRPKATGTTRILWDEDYLYARVVVEDSDVFVGNGPDHMYDSVEFYVGPGSSGSNQWRVSAMGLWSGQNAQGRAAWTDLTETGYIVEVRIPKRNLTLEEGPFTFEVYINNSSSEGNDRYEVVSSFGDPDAGFSSDASFRDKLTLIGADEVDERFSITATTGPGGTILPNAPGNVQRVEEGEDITFTFTPDQGQVIDTVTVDDVDVSVTEENTYTIENVSADHKIHATFKNNPDAELLDFIVWNDNFAKGEYTTAVIIDLGEGNAVKDSELKPEMFTVSARNTTLDGDAVTFEGPRNITRVYTNDEPNVRGYLGVANSLDYQDGLESGRYIVVELEFYTESGGVTTLDGNMNSTLQVYDVVQNEDITLTEGRSLENVVFEQKEVVNPILDKFTTHTDNSVNRSLYLHTNENGETVQGLPLYVYIHGMGRGGTSPETDQKAAMKSANGAVALMKKMGENPDKYASHVLNISYNGISTPDAANVKAVIDDLVTSGAVDPNRIYVAGFSWGGMYTNSLLNAYPGFFAAGAPMSPVRGFPEVDSNEAHADLAYWMFVNAYDGESYQTNLQGFIDESLPSMTNARASLIDSNESFVWPYNQFDQANQRPNPEQNPPLQAYIAHEVEAAVLYNNVYETNWDMAPTAGTLDSGYEDVFDWMFAQSLEGEDVGEPEPTDPEPTDPEPTDPEPTDPEPTDPEPTDPEPTDPEPTDPEPTDPEPTDPEPTDPEPTDPEPTDPEPTDPEPTDPDSSDELPATATNYYNMLIIGLALLIVGTLSAIIIRKKKQVSP
;
A
#
# COMPACT_ATOMS: atom_id res chain seq x y z
N MET A 1 14.94 31.60 23.43
CA MET A 1 16.33 31.44 23.94
C MET A 1 17.10 30.48 23.04
N GLU A 2 18.41 30.65 22.88
CA GLU A 2 19.26 29.75 22.05
C GLU A 2 20.02 28.75 22.93
N HIS A 3 20.03 27.47 22.54
CA HIS A 3 20.68 26.37 23.24
C HIS A 3 21.47 25.50 22.26
N SER A 4 22.64 25.01 22.66
CA SER A 4 23.43 24.08 21.86
C SER A 4 22.90 22.65 21.95
N ILE A 5 23.05 21.89 20.88
CA ILE A 5 22.79 20.45 20.78
C ILE A 5 24.11 19.79 20.40
N ASN A 6 24.83 19.24 21.38
CA ASN A 6 26.22 18.80 21.17
C ASN A 6 26.65 17.66 22.09
N ARG A 7 25.72 17.00 22.77
CA ARG A 7 25.99 15.86 23.63
C ARG A 7 25.66 14.56 22.91
N SER A 8 26.67 13.96 22.31
CA SER A 8 26.56 12.67 21.61
C SER A 8 26.56 11.49 22.58
N ASN A 9 25.71 10.49 22.32
CA ASN A 9 25.74 9.19 23.02
C ASN A 9 26.93 8.31 22.58
N VAL A 10 27.57 8.63 21.45
CA VAL A 10 28.70 7.89 20.87
C VAL A 10 29.86 8.84 20.49
N PRO A 11 30.44 9.57 21.45
CA PRO A 11 31.41 10.63 21.16
C PRO A 11 32.70 10.14 20.47
N ASP A 12 33.02 8.85 20.59
CA ASP A 12 34.20 8.23 20.01
C ASP A 12 33.94 7.52 18.65
N ASP A 13 32.70 7.50 18.15
CA ASP A 13 32.39 6.90 16.85
C ASP A 13 33.03 7.72 15.70
N PRO A 14 33.72 7.08 14.73
CA PRO A 14 34.49 7.78 13.71
C PRO A 14 33.65 8.32 12.53
N ARG A 15 32.35 8.00 12.45
CA ARG A 15 31.45 8.50 11.39
C ARG A 15 31.17 10.01 11.51
N PRO A 16 30.61 10.63 10.46
CA PRO A 16 30.12 12.01 10.50
C PRO A 16 29.30 12.30 11.76
N LYS A 17 29.37 13.54 12.24
CA LYS A 17 28.76 13.93 13.51
C LYS A 17 27.74 15.01 13.29
N ALA A 18 26.58 14.84 13.93
CA ALA A 18 25.60 15.90 13.99
C ALA A 18 25.86 16.79 15.19
N THR A 19 25.69 18.10 15.00
CA THR A 19 25.53 19.05 16.10
C THR A 19 24.43 20.04 15.73
N GLY A 20 24.02 20.89 16.65
CA GLY A 20 23.07 21.93 16.28
C GLY A 20 22.87 23.01 17.31
N THR A 21 21.97 23.91 16.96
CA THR A 21 21.47 24.96 17.86
C THR A 21 19.96 24.99 17.78
N THR A 22 19.29 25.07 18.92
CA THR A 22 17.83 25.25 19.00
C THR A 22 17.48 26.61 19.57
N ARG A 23 16.51 27.29 18.94
CA ARG A 23 15.86 28.49 19.45
C ARG A 23 14.42 28.19 19.77
N ILE A 24 14.02 28.47 21.00
CA ILE A 24 12.69 28.13 21.51
C ILE A 24 11.92 29.41 21.83
N LEU A 25 10.65 29.44 21.38
CA LEU A 25 9.63 30.45 21.68
C LEU A 25 8.34 29.72 22.10
N TRP A 26 7.42 30.42 22.76
CA TRP A 26 6.14 29.86 23.19
C TRP A 26 5.08 30.95 23.27
N ASP A 27 3.82 30.55 23.17
CA ASP A 27 2.63 31.33 23.51
C ASP A 27 1.63 30.45 24.29
N GLU A 28 0.42 30.96 24.55
CA GLU A 28 -0.63 30.27 25.32
C GLU A 28 -1.18 29.01 24.63
N ASP A 29 -0.86 28.79 23.35
CA ASP A 29 -1.42 27.73 22.51
C ASP A 29 -0.35 26.81 21.89
N TYR A 30 0.87 27.28 21.72
CA TYR A 30 1.93 26.60 20.99
C TYR A 30 3.32 26.77 21.60
N LEU A 31 4.12 25.74 21.41
CA LEU A 31 5.58 25.80 21.54
C LEU A 31 6.20 25.84 20.14
N TYR A 32 7.13 26.75 19.93
CA TYR A 32 7.86 26.89 18.67
C TYR A 32 9.34 26.57 18.90
N ALA A 33 9.93 25.80 18.00
CA ALA A 33 11.36 25.59 18.00
C ALA A 33 11.94 25.69 16.60
N ARG A 34 13.09 26.36 16.50
CA ARG A 34 13.92 26.42 15.30
C ARG A 34 15.25 25.75 15.59
N VAL A 35 15.52 24.64 14.93
CA VAL A 35 16.74 23.85 15.09
C VAL A 35 17.58 23.98 13.82
N VAL A 36 18.82 24.44 13.96
CA VAL A 36 19.81 24.40 12.89
C VAL A 36 20.73 23.23 13.19
N VAL A 37 20.73 22.24 12.31
CA VAL A 37 21.55 21.03 12.39
C VAL A 37 22.75 21.19 11.46
N GLU A 38 23.94 20.99 12.00
CA GLU A 38 25.17 20.79 11.26
C GLU A 38 25.44 19.28 11.18
N ASP A 39 25.33 18.74 9.97
CA ASP A 39 25.59 17.35 9.64
C ASP A 39 26.03 17.28 8.17
N SER A 40 27.18 16.66 7.92
CA SER A 40 27.77 16.56 6.58
C SER A 40 27.26 15.35 5.79
N ASP A 41 26.48 14.46 6.39
CA ASP A 41 26.03 13.19 5.81
C ASP A 41 24.52 12.96 6.01
N VAL A 42 23.74 13.99 5.67
CA VAL A 42 22.28 13.98 5.85
C VAL A 42 21.61 12.98 4.91
N PHE A 43 20.74 12.15 5.46
CA PHE A 43 19.75 11.39 4.73
C PHE A 43 18.71 12.31 4.06
N VAL A 44 18.77 12.39 2.74
CA VAL A 44 17.80 13.12 1.91
C VAL A 44 16.86 12.10 1.29
N GLY A 45 15.92 11.63 2.11
CA GLY A 45 14.96 10.63 1.72
C GLY A 45 13.78 10.57 2.67
N ASN A 46 12.88 9.65 2.34
CA ASN A 46 11.60 9.52 2.98
C ASN A 46 11.70 8.57 4.17
N GLY A 47 11.92 9.13 5.36
CA GLY A 47 12.08 8.40 6.60
C GLY A 47 11.58 9.24 7.77
N PRO A 48 10.31 9.10 8.18
CA PRO A 48 9.78 9.89 9.29
C PRO A 48 10.27 9.32 10.64
N ASP A 49 10.88 8.13 10.64
CA ASP A 49 11.26 7.38 11.83
C ASP A 49 12.53 7.91 12.51
N HIS A 50 12.69 7.54 13.78
CA HIS A 50 13.89 7.84 14.57
C HIS A 50 15.18 7.27 13.97
N MET A 51 15.12 6.29 13.08
CA MET A 51 16.31 5.71 12.44
C MET A 51 16.95 6.59 11.35
N TYR A 52 16.33 7.73 11.02
CA TYR A 52 16.79 8.66 9.99
C TYR A 52 17.12 10.04 10.57
N ASP A 53 17.83 10.86 9.79
CA ASP A 53 18.15 12.24 10.16
C ASP A 53 16.90 13.04 10.45
N SER A 54 16.76 13.37 11.73
CA SER A 54 15.54 13.96 12.27
C SER A 54 15.81 14.69 13.57
N VAL A 55 14.90 15.60 13.89
CA VAL A 55 14.86 16.28 15.17
C VAL A 55 13.67 15.77 15.97
N GLU A 56 13.90 15.41 17.22
CA GLU A 56 12.87 15.01 18.17
C GLU A 56 12.71 16.06 19.27
N PHE A 57 11.45 16.30 19.66
CA PHE A 57 11.08 17.20 20.74
C PHE A 57 10.29 16.43 21.79
N TYR A 58 10.73 16.50 23.04
CA TYR A 58 10.04 15.92 24.19
C TYR A 58 9.51 17.07 25.03
N VAL A 59 8.19 17.17 25.17
CA VAL A 59 7.53 18.35 25.74
C VAL A 59 6.62 17.98 26.90
N GLY A 60 6.77 18.66 28.05
CA GLY A 60 5.97 18.37 29.24
C GLY A 60 6.20 16.97 29.82
N PRO A 61 5.37 16.54 30.79
CA PRO A 61 5.46 15.21 31.37
C PRO A 61 5.03 14.15 30.34
N GLY A 62 5.77 13.05 30.24
CA GLY A 62 5.45 11.96 29.33
C GLY A 62 6.25 10.69 29.59
N SER A 63 5.88 9.63 28.87
CA SER A 63 6.63 8.37 28.79
C SER A 63 6.29 7.66 27.48
N SER A 64 7.18 6.79 27.00
CA SER A 64 6.91 5.93 25.82
C SER A 64 6.34 6.69 24.61
N GLY A 65 6.84 7.89 24.33
CA GLY A 65 6.44 8.71 23.17
C GLY A 65 5.18 9.58 23.35
N SER A 66 4.51 9.57 24.52
CA SER A 66 3.22 10.24 24.74
C SER A 66 3.19 11.76 24.49
N ASN A 67 4.35 12.41 24.52
CA ASN A 67 4.55 13.83 24.18
C ASN A 67 5.88 14.00 23.42
N GLN A 68 6.21 13.02 22.58
CA GLN A 68 7.35 13.06 21.67
C GLN A 68 6.86 13.48 20.28
N TRP A 69 7.55 14.43 19.67
CA TRP A 69 7.28 14.94 18.33
C TRP A 69 8.54 14.80 17.50
N ARG A 70 8.44 14.30 16.28
CA ARG A 70 9.61 14.13 15.43
C ARG A 70 9.35 14.70 14.04
N VAL A 71 10.36 15.37 13.50
CA VAL A 71 10.37 15.90 12.14
C VAL A 71 11.68 15.48 11.48
N SER A 72 11.61 14.80 10.35
CA SER A 72 12.81 14.43 9.58
C SER A 72 13.47 15.65 8.93
N ALA A 73 14.69 15.51 8.43
CA ALA A 73 15.35 16.54 7.63
C ALA A 73 14.52 16.97 6.38
N MET A 74 13.62 16.10 5.93
CA MET A 74 12.68 16.32 4.81
C MET A 74 11.30 16.84 5.25
N GLY A 75 11.10 17.14 6.53
CA GLY A 75 9.85 17.71 7.03
C GLY A 75 8.74 16.70 7.29
N LEU A 76 9.06 15.40 7.26
CA LEU A 76 8.08 14.34 7.53
C LEU A 76 7.88 14.18 9.03
N TRP A 77 6.61 14.15 9.45
CA TRP A 77 6.23 13.98 10.85
C TRP A 77 6.21 12.52 11.28
N SER A 78 6.71 12.24 12.49
CA SER A 78 6.34 11.04 13.27
C SER A 78 6.22 11.34 14.76
N GLY A 79 5.89 10.29 15.54
CA GLY A 79 5.54 10.43 16.95
C GLY A 79 4.12 10.94 17.11
N GLN A 80 3.93 11.94 17.96
CA GLN A 80 2.61 12.43 18.33
C GLN A 80 1.93 13.22 17.20
N ASN A 81 0.63 12.97 16.99
CA ASN A 81 -0.24 13.73 16.10
C ASN A 81 -1.27 14.57 16.89
N ALA A 82 -1.55 15.78 16.42
CA ALA A 82 -2.66 16.63 16.84
C ALA A 82 -2.88 17.77 15.83
N GLN A 83 -4.13 18.25 15.77
CA GLN A 83 -4.51 19.41 14.97
C GLN A 83 -3.69 20.64 15.35
N GLY A 84 -3.29 21.43 14.36
CA GLY A 84 -2.52 22.66 14.56
C GLY A 84 -1.00 22.47 14.60
N ARG A 85 -0.46 21.23 14.55
CA ARG A 85 0.99 21.05 14.35
C ARG A 85 1.41 21.54 12.95
N ALA A 86 2.62 22.10 12.84
CA ALA A 86 3.21 22.50 11.56
C ALA A 86 4.73 22.39 11.64
N ALA A 87 5.38 21.99 10.55
CA ALA A 87 6.83 21.96 10.45
C ALA A 87 7.28 22.49 9.10
N TRP A 88 8.44 23.13 9.08
CA TRP A 88 9.14 23.57 7.88
C TRP A 88 10.57 23.08 7.97
N THR A 89 11.10 22.62 6.85
CA THR A 89 12.49 22.18 6.76
C THR A 89 13.17 22.79 5.57
N ASP A 90 14.46 23.02 5.71
CA ASP A 90 15.30 23.53 4.63
C ASP A 90 16.66 22.85 4.69
N LEU A 91 17.12 22.28 3.57
CA LEU A 91 18.46 21.74 3.49
C LEU A 91 19.46 22.90 3.38
N THR A 92 20.59 22.75 4.05
CA THR A 92 21.68 23.72 3.99
C THR A 92 22.93 23.06 3.44
N GLU A 93 23.94 23.87 3.09
CA GLU A 93 25.23 23.34 2.63
C GLU A 93 25.92 22.46 3.68
N THR A 94 25.54 22.57 4.96
CA THR A 94 26.21 21.93 6.09
C THR A 94 25.29 21.05 6.93
N GLY A 95 24.07 20.75 6.49
CA GLY A 95 23.07 20.05 7.28
C GLY A 95 21.65 20.48 6.91
N TYR A 96 20.80 20.77 7.91
CA TYR A 96 19.41 21.16 7.67
C TYR A 96 18.83 22.03 8.79
N ILE A 97 17.73 22.71 8.50
CA ILE A 97 16.96 23.51 9.45
C ILE A 97 15.61 22.85 9.66
N VAL A 98 15.16 22.77 10.91
CA VAL A 98 13.80 22.37 11.29
C VAL A 98 13.15 23.50 12.06
N GLU A 99 12.06 24.05 11.54
CA GLU A 99 11.16 24.95 12.26
C GLU A 99 9.89 24.19 12.59
N VAL A 100 9.50 24.15 13.86
CA VAL A 100 8.35 23.38 14.33
C VAL A 100 7.41 24.23 15.17
N ARG A 101 6.11 23.96 15.02
CA ARG A 101 5.04 24.42 15.90
C ARG A 101 4.36 23.20 16.51
N ILE A 102 4.41 23.11 17.84
CA ILE A 102 3.84 22.02 18.64
C ILE A 102 2.61 22.55 19.40
N PRO A 103 1.40 22.04 19.14
CA PRO A 103 0.19 22.47 19.83
C PRO A 103 0.22 22.07 21.30
N LYS A 104 -0.31 22.92 22.19
CA LYS A 104 -0.28 22.66 23.63
C LYS A 104 -0.96 21.35 24.01
N ARG A 105 -2.08 20.97 23.37
CA ARG A 105 -2.92 19.82 23.78
C ARG A 105 -3.19 19.79 25.30
N ASN A 106 -2.43 18.98 26.03
CA ASN A 106 -2.48 18.74 27.47
C ASN A 106 -1.28 19.36 28.24
N LEU A 107 -0.44 20.13 27.57
CA LEU A 107 0.67 20.88 28.14
C LEU A 107 0.14 22.12 28.87
N THR A 108 0.79 22.46 29.98
CA THR A 108 0.66 23.75 30.63
C THR A 108 1.82 24.62 30.17
N LEU A 109 1.53 25.63 29.35
CA LEU A 109 2.50 26.62 28.90
C LEU A 109 2.34 27.87 29.77
N GLU A 110 3.18 28.00 30.79
CA GLU A 110 3.19 29.14 31.70
C GLU A 110 4.62 29.50 32.08
N GLU A 111 4.84 30.73 32.56
CA GLU A 111 6.17 31.15 33.01
C GLU A 111 6.67 30.23 34.15
N GLY A 112 7.83 29.61 33.94
CA GLY A 112 8.43 28.72 34.92
C GLY A 112 9.11 27.49 34.31
N PRO A 113 9.52 26.54 35.16
CA PRO A 113 10.17 25.32 34.71
C PRO A 113 9.22 24.47 33.87
N PHE A 114 9.59 24.22 32.62
CA PHE A 114 8.86 23.40 31.67
C PHE A 114 9.75 22.22 31.24
N THR A 115 9.20 21.02 31.27
CA THR A 115 9.93 19.84 30.80
C THR A 115 10.14 19.94 29.30
N PHE A 116 11.40 19.92 28.87
CA PHE A 116 11.74 20.04 27.46
C PHE A 116 13.09 19.41 27.13
N GLU A 117 13.15 18.70 26.01
CA GLU A 117 14.38 18.19 25.41
C GLU A 117 14.29 18.21 23.88
N VAL A 118 15.44 18.39 23.22
CA VAL A 118 15.60 18.29 21.77
C VAL A 118 16.72 17.30 21.46
N TYR A 119 16.40 16.27 20.69
CA TYR A 119 17.40 15.34 20.15
C TYR A 119 17.58 15.57 18.65
N ILE A 120 18.81 15.40 18.18
CA ILE A 120 19.10 15.11 16.78
C ILE A 120 19.37 13.61 16.69
N ASN A 121 18.57 12.91 15.88
CA ASN A 121 18.92 11.59 15.38
C ASN A 121 19.82 11.78 14.18
N ASN A 122 20.97 11.11 14.20
CA ASN A 122 21.98 11.18 13.14
C ASN A 122 22.12 9.80 12.47
N SER A 123 21.87 9.76 11.17
CA SER A 123 22.03 8.61 10.29
C SER A 123 23.13 8.85 9.26
N SER A 124 23.40 7.87 8.41
CA SER A 124 24.17 8.12 7.19
C SER A 124 23.23 8.53 6.07
N SER A 125 23.79 9.03 4.96
CA SER A 125 23.01 9.36 3.76
C SER A 125 22.25 8.17 3.13
N GLU A 126 22.53 6.93 3.55
CA GLU A 126 21.78 5.73 3.17
C GLU A 126 20.50 5.52 4.01
N GLY A 127 20.43 6.13 5.20
CA GLY A 127 19.30 6.07 6.11
C GLY A 127 19.10 4.72 6.82
N ASN A 128 18.13 4.70 7.74
CA ASN A 128 17.73 3.53 8.54
C ASN A 128 18.88 2.89 9.34
N ASP A 129 19.88 3.69 9.72
CA ASP A 129 21.09 3.24 10.41
C ASP A 129 21.48 4.15 11.58
N ARG A 130 20.51 4.87 12.18
CA ARG A 130 20.77 5.85 13.25
C ARG A 130 21.83 5.33 14.21
N TYR A 131 22.99 5.96 14.13
CA TYR A 131 24.15 5.57 14.91
C TYR A 131 24.46 6.54 16.03
N GLU A 132 23.90 7.74 15.96
CA GLU A 132 24.15 8.78 16.94
C GLU A 132 22.85 9.49 17.33
N VAL A 133 22.72 9.79 18.62
CA VAL A 133 21.72 10.69 19.18
C VAL A 133 22.46 11.80 19.90
N VAL A 134 22.08 13.04 19.59
CA VAL A 134 22.71 14.24 20.14
C VAL A 134 21.68 15.04 20.92
N SER A 135 21.91 15.26 22.22
CA SER A 135 20.97 15.97 23.09
C SER A 135 21.35 17.42 23.35
N SER A 136 20.34 18.21 23.75
CA SER A 136 20.51 19.61 24.12
C SER A 136 20.59 19.84 25.63
N PHE A 137 19.79 19.16 26.46
CA PHE A 137 19.65 19.47 27.91
C PHE A 137 20.07 18.35 28.88
N GLY A 138 19.78 17.09 28.58
CA GLY A 138 20.09 15.91 29.36
C GLY A 138 21.20 15.05 28.76
N ASP A 139 21.41 13.87 29.33
CA ASP A 139 22.25 12.85 28.70
C ASP A 139 21.48 12.25 27.50
N PRO A 140 22.13 12.07 26.35
CA PRO A 140 21.47 11.55 25.16
C PRO A 140 21.04 10.10 25.38
N ASP A 141 19.78 9.81 25.08
CA ASP A 141 19.20 8.48 25.20
C ASP A 141 18.77 7.95 23.83
N ALA A 142 19.36 6.83 23.41
CA ALA A 142 19.02 6.16 22.15
C ALA A 142 17.79 5.24 22.27
N GLY A 143 17.27 5.01 23.47
CA GLY A 143 16.11 4.15 23.69
C GLY A 143 14.79 4.80 23.29
N PHE A 144 14.03 4.14 22.42
CA PHE A 144 12.71 4.58 21.95
C PHE A 144 11.66 4.79 23.07
N SER A 145 11.78 4.07 24.19
CA SER A 145 10.82 4.07 25.31
C SER A 145 11.35 4.73 26.59
N SER A 146 12.35 5.59 26.48
CA SER A 146 13.05 6.14 27.64
C SER A 146 12.23 7.22 28.37
N ASP A 147 12.10 7.07 29.69
CA ASP A 147 11.56 8.11 30.58
C ASP A 147 12.56 9.25 30.84
N ALA A 148 13.82 9.13 30.40
CA ALA A 148 14.86 10.10 30.73
C ALA A 148 14.67 11.42 29.97
N SER A 149 14.24 11.36 28.70
CA SER A 149 14.00 12.51 27.83
C SER A 149 12.89 13.45 28.32
N PHE A 150 12.06 13.01 29.27
CA PHE A 150 10.98 13.79 29.90
C PHE A 150 11.36 14.35 31.28
N ARG A 151 12.65 14.46 31.60
CA ARG A 151 13.11 14.95 32.92
C ARG A 151 13.80 16.30 32.87
N ASP A 152 14.40 16.63 31.74
CA ASP A 152 15.10 17.89 31.55
C ASP A 152 14.14 19.06 31.50
N LYS A 153 14.63 20.23 31.91
CA LYS A 153 13.81 21.42 32.06
C LYS A 153 14.50 22.61 31.44
N LEU A 154 13.72 23.37 30.67
CA LEU A 154 14.01 24.77 30.40
C LEU A 154 13.09 25.64 31.26
N THR A 155 13.46 26.90 31.43
CA THR A 155 12.56 27.88 32.06
C THR A 155 11.86 28.64 30.95
N LEU A 156 10.55 28.47 30.81
CA LEU A 156 9.75 29.35 29.97
C LEU A 156 9.75 30.72 30.64
N ILE A 157 10.29 31.70 29.94
CA ILE A 157 10.24 33.10 30.34
C ILE A 157 9.09 33.74 29.60
N GLY A 158 8.23 34.45 30.31
CA GLY A 158 7.27 35.35 29.66
C GLY A 158 8.04 36.36 28.82
N ALA A 159 7.48 36.75 27.67
CA ALA A 159 8.02 37.86 26.92
C ALA A 159 7.94 39.13 27.77
N ASP A 160 8.98 39.98 27.71
CA ASP A 160 8.99 41.28 28.41
C ASP A 160 7.85 42.21 27.92
N GLU A 161 7.31 41.92 26.73
CA GLU A 161 6.19 42.58 26.09
C GLU A 161 5.18 41.50 25.66
N VAL A 162 3.90 41.69 26.00
CA VAL A 162 2.81 40.88 25.43
C VAL A 162 2.74 41.22 23.95
N ASP A 163 2.59 40.22 23.08
CA ASP A 163 2.33 40.48 21.66
C ASP A 163 0.91 41.04 21.52
N GLU A 164 0.80 42.37 21.50
CA GLU A 164 -0.46 43.13 21.43
C GLU A 164 -1.16 42.98 20.07
N ARG A 165 -0.54 42.30 19.10
CA ARG A 165 -1.16 41.99 17.80
C ARG A 165 -2.31 41.00 17.96
N PHE A 166 -3.24 41.03 17.02
CA PHE A 166 -4.33 40.07 16.91
C PHE A 166 -3.98 38.95 15.93
N SER A 167 -4.52 37.75 16.21
CA SER A 167 -4.37 36.57 15.38
C SER A 167 -5.48 36.52 14.33
N ILE A 168 -5.09 36.34 13.07
CA ILE A 168 -6.01 36.09 11.96
C ILE A 168 -5.73 34.67 11.44
N THR A 169 -6.64 33.75 11.71
CA THR A 169 -6.52 32.37 11.23
C THR A 169 -7.09 32.25 9.83
N ALA A 170 -6.26 31.96 8.83
CA ALA A 170 -6.62 31.87 7.42
C ALA A 170 -6.63 30.41 6.95
N THR A 171 -7.78 29.92 6.50
CA THR A 171 -7.94 28.52 6.04
C THR A 171 -8.67 28.47 4.71
N THR A 172 -8.59 27.32 4.03
CA THR A 172 -9.31 27.13 2.78
C THR A 172 -9.69 25.66 2.58
N GLY A 173 -10.79 25.41 1.86
CA GLY A 173 -11.13 24.10 1.33
C GLY A 173 -10.37 23.78 0.02
N PRO A 174 -10.56 22.58 -0.55
CA PRO A 174 -9.98 22.22 -1.85
C PRO A 174 -10.43 23.16 -2.99
N GLY A 175 -9.65 23.21 -4.08
CA GLY A 175 -9.97 23.98 -5.29
C GLY A 175 -9.41 25.41 -5.34
N GLY A 176 -8.47 25.75 -4.45
CA GLY A 176 -7.73 27.00 -4.54
C GLY A 176 -6.89 27.30 -3.30
N THR A 177 -6.35 28.52 -3.28
CA THR A 177 -5.42 28.99 -2.24
C THR A 177 -5.80 30.35 -1.67
N ILE A 178 -5.35 30.62 -0.45
CA ILE A 178 -5.49 31.90 0.25
C ILE A 178 -4.13 32.46 0.62
N LEU A 179 -3.86 33.72 0.30
CA LEU A 179 -2.64 34.43 0.66
C LEU A 179 -2.97 35.73 1.42
N PRO A 180 -2.16 36.17 2.39
CA PRO A 180 -0.92 35.53 2.84
C PRO A 180 -1.21 34.29 3.71
N ASN A 181 -0.50 33.19 3.48
CA ASN A 181 -0.56 31.94 4.25
C ASN A 181 0.67 31.79 5.15
N ALA A 182 0.70 32.49 6.28
CA ALA A 182 1.80 32.34 7.23
C ALA A 182 1.88 30.90 7.76
N PRO A 183 3.08 30.45 8.16
CA PRO A 183 3.28 29.14 8.75
C PRO A 183 2.22 28.82 9.80
N GLY A 184 1.49 27.73 9.55
CA GLY A 184 0.45 27.29 10.46
C GLY A 184 -0.85 28.08 10.41
N ASN A 185 -1.10 28.79 9.32
CA ASN A 185 -2.38 29.44 9.00
C ASN A 185 -2.75 30.61 9.91
N VAL A 186 -1.81 31.18 10.67
CA VAL A 186 -2.10 32.32 11.58
C VAL A 186 -1.23 33.52 11.23
N GLN A 187 -1.88 34.63 10.91
CA GLN A 187 -1.23 35.93 10.69
C GLN A 187 -1.34 36.79 11.95
N ARG A 188 -0.28 37.53 12.28
CA ARG A 188 -0.26 38.47 13.41
C ARG A 188 -0.33 39.90 12.88
N VAL A 189 -1.36 40.66 13.28
CA VAL A 189 -1.66 42.00 12.76
C VAL A 189 -1.78 43.00 13.92
N GLU A 190 -1.17 44.19 13.80
CA GLU A 190 -1.25 45.23 14.84
C GLU A 190 -2.66 45.79 15.00
N GLU A 191 -2.99 46.25 16.22
CA GLU A 191 -4.27 46.90 16.50
C GLU A 191 -4.47 48.12 15.60
N GLY A 192 -5.60 48.15 14.89
CA GLY A 192 -5.98 49.22 13.99
C GLY A 192 -5.35 49.17 12.60
N GLU A 193 -4.48 48.20 12.31
CA GLU A 193 -3.98 47.93 10.96
C GLU A 193 -4.99 47.10 10.15
N ASP A 194 -4.84 47.17 8.83
CA ASP A 194 -5.63 46.40 7.88
C ASP A 194 -4.81 45.19 7.37
N ILE A 195 -5.49 44.08 7.11
CA ILE A 195 -4.89 42.93 6.40
C ILE A 195 -5.74 42.53 5.21
N THR A 196 -5.09 42.35 4.06
CA THR A 196 -5.77 41.94 2.82
C THR A 196 -5.40 40.50 2.48
N PHE A 197 -6.42 39.70 2.25
CA PHE A 197 -6.31 38.34 1.73
C PHE A 197 -6.62 38.33 0.25
N THR A 198 -5.86 37.54 -0.52
CA THR A 198 -6.07 37.24 -1.93
C THR A 198 -6.42 35.77 -2.05
N PHE A 199 -7.50 35.47 -2.75
CA PHE A 199 -7.94 34.10 -3.03
C PHE A 199 -7.61 33.79 -4.48
N THR A 200 -6.92 32.67 -4.71
CA THR A 200 -6.59 32.22 -6.06
C THR A 200 -7.26 30.86 -6.27
N PRO A 201 -8.41 30.80 -6.96
CA PRO A 201 -8.98 29.52 -7.39
C PRO A 201 -8.00 28.75 -8.26
N ASP A 202 -8.04 27.42 -8.15
CA ASP A 202 -7.33 26.54 -9.08
C ASP A 202 -7.94 26.64 -10.50
N GLN A 203 -7.26 26.10 -11.50
CA GLN A 203 -7.80 26.05 -12.87
C GLN A 203 -9.18 25.37 -12.87
N GLY A 204 -10.13 25.95 -13.61
CA GLY A 204 -11.49 25.43 -13.66
C GLY A 204 -12.34 25.70 -12.41
N GLN A 205 -11.81 26.35 -11.36
CA GLN A 205 -12.52 26.64 -10.13
C GLN A 205 -12.88 28.13 -10.01
N VAL A 206 -13.89 28.42 -9.18
CA VAL A 206 -14.26 29.77 -8.74
C VAL A 206 -14.47 29.79 -7.24
N ILE A 207 -14.35 30.96 -6.62
CA ILE A 207 -14.69 31.15 -5.21
C ILE A 207 -16.18 30.82 -5.02
N ASP A 208 -16.48 29.93 -4.09
CA ASP A 208 -17.84 29.60 -3.69
C ASP A 208 -18.28 30.50 -2.55
N THR A 209 -17.58 30.43 -1.42
CA THR A 209 -17.85 31.25 -0.24
C THR A 209 -16.57 31.73 0.41
N VAL A 210 -16.63 32.93 0.99
CA VAL A 210 -15.61 33.40 1.94
C VAL A 210 -16.35 33.82 3.20
N THR A 211 -15.87 33.33 4.35
CA THR A 211 -16.40 33.69 5.66
C THR A 211 -15.34 34.38 6.50
N VAL A 212 -15.78 35.36 7.29
CA VAL A 212 -15.00 35.95 8.37
C VAL A 212 -15.78 35.76 9.67
N ASP A 213 -15.14 35.11 10.65
CA ASP A 213 -15.76 34.70 11.91
C ASP A 213 -17.09 33.96 11.71
N ASP A 214 -17.08 33.00 10.78
CA ASP A 214 -18.21 32.17 10.39
C ASP A 214 -19.38 32.95 9.74
N VAL A 215 -19.15 34.18 9.28
CA VAL A 215 -20.12 35.02 8.57
C VAL A 215 -19.68 35.25 7.12
N ASP A 216 -20.57 34.98 6.17
CA ASP A 216 -20.32 35.21 4.73
C ASP A 216 -19.97 36.67 4.43
N VAL A 217 -18.94 36.86 3.63
CA VAL A 217 -18.48 38.17 3.14
C VAL A 217 -18.38 38.18 1.61
N SER A 218 -18.51 39.36 1.01
CA SER A 218 -18.29 39.54 -0.43
C SER A 218 -16.84 39.90 -0.71
N VAL A 219 -16.22 39.20 -1.65
CA VAL A 219 -14.88 39.48 -2.17
C VAL A 219 -14.94 40.51 -3.30
N THR A 220 -13.82 41.19 -3.57
CA THR A 220 -13.69 42.13 -4.68
C THR A 220 -13.60 41.41 -6.03
N GLU A 221 -13.68 42.18 -7.14
CA GLU A 221 -13.44 41.65 -8.50
C GLU A 221 -11.99 41.15 -8.70
N GLU A 222 -11.05 41.55 -7.84
CA GLU A 222 -9.67 41.08 -7.84
C GLU A 222 -9.46 39.87 -6.92
N ASN A 223 -10.55 39.23 -6.48
CA ASN A 223 -10.55 38.12 -5.53
C ASN A 223 -9.82 38.46 -4.22
N THR A 224 -10.07 39.65 -3.68
CA THR A 224 -9.48 40.07 -2.40
C THR A 224 -10.54 40.36 -1.35
N TYR A 225 -10.17 40.24 -0.09
CA TYR A 225 -10.95 40.70 1.05
C TYR A 225 -10.03 41.33 2.10
N THR A 226 -10.40 42.50 2.61
CA THR A 226 -9.64 43.22 3.63
C THR A 226 -10.39 43.18 4.96
N ILE A 227 -9.73 42.67 6.01
CA ILE A 227 -10.17 42.90 7.38
C ILE A 227 -9.59 44.26 7.78
N GLU A 228 -10.45 45.27 7.83
CA GLU A 228 -10.07 46.64 8.18
C GLU A 228 -10.04 46.85 9.69
N ASN A 229 -9.12 47.70 10.17
CA ASN A 229 -9.01 48.16 11.55
C ASN A 229 -9.11 46.99 12.54
N VAL A 230 -8.19 46.03 12.43
CA VAL A 230 -8.18 44.81 13.25
C VAL A 230 -8.12 45.19 14.73
N SER A 231 -9.14 44.79 15.50
CA SER A 231 -9.25 45.09 16.94
C SER A 231 -9.59 43.87 17.80
N ALA A 232 -9.59 42.68 17.19
CA ALA A 232 -9.83 41.39 17.81
C ALA A 232 -9.18 40.29 16.95
N ASP A 233 -9.05 39.08 17.51
CA ASP A 233 -8.70 37.91 16.72
C ASP A 233 -9.83 37.59 15.74
N HIS A 234 -9.47 37.15 14.54
CA HIS A 234 -10.42 36.76 13.50
C HIS A 234 -10.07 35.41 12.88
N LYS A 235 -11.07 34.80 12.23
CA LYS A 235 -10.88 33.67 11.34
C LYS A 235 -11.40 34.02 9.96
N ILE A 236 -10.66 33.65 8.93
CA ILE A 236 -11.10 33.75 7.53
C ILE A 236 -11.00 32.38 6.88
N HIS A 237 -12.07 31.97 6.19
CA HIS A 237 -12.14 30.70 5.49
C HIS A 237 -12.67 30.90 4.07
N ALA A 238 -12.08 30.23 3.09
CA ALA A 238 -12.56 30.25 1.70
C ALA A 238 -12.82 28.84 1.19
N THR A 239 -13.95 28.65 0.51
CA THR A 239 -14.28 27.44 -0.26
C THR A 239 -14.34 27.76 -1.74
N PHE A 240 -14.10 26.75 -2.57
CA PHE A 240 -14.17 26.84 -4.02
C PHE A 240 -15.16 25.82 -4.57
N LYS A 241 -15.58 26.04 -5.81
CA LYS A 241 -16.41 25.12 -6.58
C LYS A 241 -16.06 25.20 -8.05
N ASN A 242 -16.43 24.15 -8.78
CA ASN A 242 -16.25 24.11 -10.23
C ASN A 242 -16.90 25.35 -10.87
N ASN A 243 -16.16 25.98 -11.77
CA ASN A 243 -16.72 26.95 -12.70
C ASN A 243 -17.77 26.24 -13.55
N PRO A 244 -19.02 26.74 -13.65
CA PRO A 244 -20.05 26.11 -14.48
C PRO A 244 -19.67 26.02 -15.97
N ASP A 245 -18.73 26.84 -16.43
CA ASP A 245 -18.19 26.82 -17.79
C ASP A 245 -16.91 25.97 -17.93
N ALA A 246 -16.47 25.27 -16.88
CA ALA A 246 -15.30 24.39 -16.95
C ALA A 246 -15.56 23.12 -17.76
N GLU A 247 -14.57 22.71 -18.53
CA GLU A 247 -14.54 21.38 -19.15
C GLU A 247 -14.17 20.35 -18.07
N LEU A 248 -14.97 19.30 -17.96
CA LEU A 248 -14.73 18.20 -17.02
C LEU A 248 -14.01 17.08 -17.76
N LEU A 249 -12.85 16.69 -17.26
CA LEU A 249 -12.11 15.53 -17.76
C LEU A 249 -12.00 14.48 -16.65
N ASP A 250 -12.27 13.23 -17.01
CA ASP A 250 -12.19 12.12 -16.06
C ASP A 250 -10.73 11.77 -15.77
N PHE A 251 -10.45 11.32 -14.56
CA PHE A 251 -9.25 10.54 -14.27
C PHE A 251 -9.55 9.32 -13.42
N ILE A 252 -8.67 8.33 -13.49
CA ILE A 252 -8.69 7.15 -12.61
C ILE A 252 -7.51 7.16 -11.66
N VAL A 253 -7.70 6.63 -10.47
CA VAL A 253 -6.61 6.33 -9.53
C VAL A 253 -6.12 4.92 -9.80
N TRP A 254 -4.84 4.76 -10.12
CA TRP A 254 -4.26 3.48 -10.51
C TRP A 254 -3.49 2.84 -9.37
N ASN A 255 -3.97 1.68 -8.93
CA ASN A 255 -3.28 0.81 -8.00
C ASN A 255 -2.57 -0.33 -8.74
N ASP A 256 -1.41 -0.74 -8.25
CA ASP A 256 -0.77 -2.00 -8.64
C ASP A 256 -0.38 -2.80 -7.39
N ASN A 257 -0.34 -4.11 -7.54
CA ASN A 257 0.15 -5.02 -6.52
C ASN A 257 1.58 -5.40 -6.77
N PHE A 258 2.28 -5.54 -5.68
CA PHE A 258 3.67 -5.91 -5.64
C PHE A 258 3.88 -6.94 -4.55
N ALA A 259 5.06 -7.54 -4.48
CA ALA A 259 5.34 -8.58 -3.50
C ALA A 259 5.12 -8.11 -2.04
N LYS A 260 5.24 -6.81 -1.76
CA LYS A 260 4.92 -6.19 -0.45
C LYS A 260 3.44 -5.88 -0.20
N GLY A 261 2.64 -5.72 -1.25
CA GLY A 261 1.23 -5.34 -1.16
C GLY A 261 0.80 -4.41 -2.29
N GLU A 262 -0.41 -3.88 -2.16
CA GLU A 262 -1.01 -2.92 -3.10
C GLU A 262 -0.62 -1.47 -2.77
N TYR A 263 -0.29 -0.72 -3.82
CA TYR A 263 0.09 0.70 -3.74
C TYR A 263 -0.60 1.53 -4.81
N THR A 264 -0.91 2.78 -4.49
CA THR A 264 -1.34 3.76 -5.49
C THR A 264 -0.13 4.34 -6.22
N THR A 265 -0.03 4.07 -7.51
CA THR A 265 1.18 4.36 -8.30
C THR A 265 1.00 5.43 -9.36
N ALA A 266 -0.24 5.74 -9.76
CA ALA A 266 -0.49 6.82 -10.70
C ALA A 266 -1.91 7.40 -10.54
N VAL A 267 -2.11 8.59 -11.09
CA VAL A 267 -3.43 9.03 -11.58
C VAL A 267 -3.36 9.13 -13.10
N ILE A 268 -4.41 8.71 -13.79
CA ILE A 268 -4.43 8.66 -15.26
C ILE A 268 -5.60 9.48 -15.76
N ILE A 269 -5.28 10.60 -16.42
CA ILE A 269 -6.25 11.55 -16.96
C ILE A 269 -6.67 11.11 -18.36
N ASP A 270 -7.97 11.05 -18.61
CA ASP A 270 -8.56 10.78 -19.92
C ASP A 270 -8.92 12.11 -20.61
N LEU A 271 -8.22 12.42 -21.70
CA LEU A 271 -8.49 13.64 -22.49
C LEU A 271 -9.78 13.56 -23.31
N GLY A 272 -10.44 12.41 -23.37
CA GLY A 272 -11.61 12.17 -24.21
C GLY A 272 -11.25 11.72 -25.63
N GLU A 273 -12.23 11.10 -26.29
CA GLU A 273 -12.05 10.57 -27.65
C GLU A 273 -11.69 11.69 -28.65
N GLY A 274 -10.69 11.44 -29.49
CA GLY A 274 -10.20 12.39 -30.49
C GLY A 274 -9.19 13.41 -29.96
N ASN A 275 -8.99 13.51 -28.65
CA ASN A 275 -7.99 14.39 -28.06
C ASN A 275 -6.69 13.62 -27.77
N ALA A 276 -5.55 14.29 -27.98
CA ALA A 276 -4.24 13.77 -27.63
C ALA A 276 -3.28 14.92 -27.35
N VAL A 277 -2.30 14.70 -26.47
CA VAL A 277 -1.19 15.62 -26.18
C VAL A 277 0.14 14.99 -26.58
N LYS A 278 1.17 15.79 -26.86
CA LYS A 278 2.53 15.28 -27.11
C LYS A 278 3.27 15.09 -25.80
N ASP A 279 3.98 13.98 -25.68
CA ASP A 279 4.78 13.65 -24.50
C ASP A 279 5.89 14.66 -24.24
N SER A 280 6.52 15.18 -25.30
CA SER A 280 7.57 16.20 -25.20
C SER A 280 7.13 17.54 -24.61
N GLU A 281 5.81 17.76 -24.49
CA GLU A 281 5.22 18.99 -23.94
C GLU A 281 4.81 18.82 -22.47
N LEU A 282 4.86 17.58 -21.93
CA LEU A 282 4.48 17.28 -20.55
C LEU A 282 5.68 17.33 -19.60
N LYS A 283 5.43 17.80 -18.38
CA LYS A 283 6.41 17.87 -17.29
C LYS A 283 5.70 17.79 -15.94
N PRO A 284 6.34 17.22 -14.90
CA PRO A 284 5.71 17.01 -13.59
C PRO A 284 5.08 18.25 -12.97
N GLU A 285 5.71 19.42 -13.08
CA GLU A 285 5.23 20.67 -12.48
C GLU A 285 3.91 21.21 -13.08
N MET A 286 3.46 20.67 -14.22
CA MET A 286 2.15 21.00 -14.78
C MET A 286 1.00 20.47 -13.94
N PHE A 287 1.27 19.56 -13.00
CA PHE A 287 0.26 18.91 -12.18
C PHE A 287 0.61 19.02 -10.70
N THR A 288 -0.42 19.18 -9.89
CA THR A 288 -0.35 18.91 -8.45
C THR A 288 -1.31 17.77 -8.17
N VAL A 289 -0.86 16.73 -7.46
CA VAL A 289 -1.72 15.64 -7.02
C VAL A 289 -1.79 15.66 -5.50
N SER A 290 -2.98 15.56 -4.94
CA SER A 290 -3.18 15.36 -3.50
C SER A 290 -4.17 14.23 -3.25
N ALA A 291 -4.15 13.67 -2.04
CA ALA A 291 -5.08 12.63 -1.65
C ALA A 291 -5.60 12.84 -0.23
N ARG A 292 -6.82 12.38 0.00
CA ARG A 292 -7.48 12.28 1.30
C ARG A 292 -8.11 10.89 1.42
N ASN A 293 -7.30 9.93 1.83
CA ASN A 293 -7.77 8.57 2.03
C ASN A 293 -8.37 8.41 3.43
N THR A 294 -9.39 7.57 3.53
CA THR A 294 -10.04 7.24 4.79
C THR A 294 -10.16 5.73 4.99
N THR A 295 -10.59 5.32 6.17
CA THR A 295 -11.20 4.00 6.38
C THR A 295 -12.40 3.80 5.44
N LEU A 296 -12.78 2.55 5.17
CA LEU A 296 -13.90 2.23 4.26
C LEU A 296 -15.24 2.86 4.68
N ASP A 297 -15.46 3.04 5.98
CA ASP A 297 -16.64 3.72 6.53
C ASP A 297 -16.59 5.25 6.42
N GLY A 298 -15.44 5.82 6.03
CA GLY A 298 -15.24 7.27 5.88
C GLY A 298 -14.89 8.00 7.18
N ASP A 299 -14.85 7.30 8.32
CA ASP A 299 -14.78 7.93 9.64
C ASP A 299 -13.39 8.50 9.98
N ALA A 300 -12.33 7.78 9.63
CA ALA A 300 -10.96 8.14 10.00
C ALA A 300 -10.09 8.39 8.76
N VAL A 301 -9.39 9.53 8.75
CA VAL A 301 -8.36 9.83 7.76
C VAL A 301 -7.17 8.91 7.98
N THR A 302 -6.78 8.19 6.93
CA THR A 302 -5.60 7.29 6.91
C THR A 302 -4.42 7.97 6.23
N PHE A 303 -4.68 8.87 5.27
CA PHE A 303 -3.69 9.72 4.63
C PHE A 303 -4.35 11.02 4.15
N GLU A 304 -3.70 12.16 4.35
CA GLU A 304 -4.13 13.45 3.80
C GLU A 304 -2.91 14.29 3.46
N GLY A 305 -2.79 14.72 2.21
CA GLY A 305 -1.68 15.56 1.76
C GLY A 305 -1.30 15.40 0.29
N PRO A 306 -0.26 16.12 -0.16
CA PRO A 306 0.24 16.05 -1.52
C PRO A 306 0.88 14.68 -1.82
N ARG A 307 0.89 14.30 -3.10
CA ARG A 307 1.61 13.15 -3.64
C ARG A 307 2.77 13.66 -4.51
N ASN A 308 3.93 13.04 -4.35
CA ASN A 308 5.10 13.37 -5.15
C ASN A 308 4.95 12.77 -6.56
N ILE A 309 5.14 13.59 -7.60
CA ILE A 309 5.05 13.16 -9.00
C ILE A 309 6.46 12.83 -9.49
N THR A 310 6.69 11.59 -9.91
CA THR A 310 8.01 11.12 -10.39
C THR A 310 8.16 11.32 -11.89
N ARG A 311 7.06 11.19 -12.64
CA ARG A 311 7.05 11.21 -14.09
C ARG A 311 5.66 11.56 -14.60
N VAL A 312 5.61 12.24 -15.74
CA VAL A 312 4.38 12.46 -16.50
C VAL A 312 4.65 12.06 -17.93
N TYR A 313 3.75 11.30 -18.54
CA TYR A 313 3.91 10.82 -19.91
C TYR A 313 2.58 10.48 -20.57
N THR A 314 2.61 10.27 -21.89
CA THR A 314 1.40 9.92 -22.65
C THR A 314 1.26 8.42 -22.94
N ASN A 315 0.01 7.98 -23.07
CA ASN A 315 -0.35 6.62 -23.49
C ASN A 315 -1.66 6.63 -24.29
N ASP A 316 -1.90 5.56 -25.05
CA ASP A 316 -3.17 5.35 -25.79
C ASP A 316 -4.15 4.45 -25.03
N GLU A 317 -3.69 3.85 -23.93
CA GLU A 317 -4.50 3.06 -23.01
C GLU A 317 -4.44 3.67 -21.60
N PRO A 318 -5.48 3.51 -20.77
CA PRO A 318 -5.52 4.02 -19.40
C PRO A 318 -4.72 3.11 -18.45
N ASN A 319 -3.46 2.82 -18.78
CA ASN A 319 -2.56 2.00 -17.97
C ASN A 319 -1.17 2.61 -17.86
N VAL A 320 -0.44 2.15 -16.86
CA VAL A 320 0.97 2.51 -16.65
C VAL A 320 1.89 1.69 -17.57
N ARG A 321 3.03 2.27 -17.94
CA ARG A 321 4.05 1.69 -18.83
C ARG A 321 5.35 1.38 -18.07
N GLY A 322 5.21 0.62 -16.98
CA GLY A 322 6.29 0.36 -16.03
C GLY A 322 6.76 1.61 -15.29
N TYR A 323 7.77 1.47 -14.41
CA TYR A 323 8.10 2.49 -13.40
C TYR A 323 9.55 2.95 -13.47
N LEU A 324 9.77 4.27 -13.45
CA LEU A 324 11.12 4.87 -13.54
C LEU A 324 11.72 5.07 -12.14
N GLY A 325 13.05 5.00 -12.01
CA GLY A 325 13.74 5.16 -10.72
C GLY A 325 13.76 3.89 -9.86
N VAL A 326 13.40 2.78 -10.48
CA VAL A 326 13.21 1.48 -9.86
C VAL A 326 14.26 0.50 -10.39
N ALA A 327 15.00 -0.18 -9.50
CA ALA A 327 15.91 -1.25 -9.91
C ALA A 327 15.10 -2.48 -10.41
N ASN A 328 15.46 -3.02 -11.57
CA ASN A 328 14.83 -4.21 -12.17
C ASN A 328 13.34 -4.08 -12.57
N SER A 329 12.82 -2.88 -12.85
CA SER A 329 11.55 -2.73 -13.61
C SER A 329 11.80 -3.14 -15.06
N LEU A 330 11.69 -4.44 -15.33
CA LEU A 330 11.88 -5.02 -16.68
C LEU A 330 10.77 -4.60 -17.65
N ASP A 331 9.65 -4.12 -17.13
CA ASP A 331 8.47 -3.65 -17.83
C ASP A 331 8.49 -2.15 -18.17
N TYR A 332 9.52 -1.42 -17.72
CA TYR A 332 9.69 0.01 -18.01
C TYR A 332 9.68 0.30 -19.51
N GLN A 333 8.84 1.25 -19.90
CA GLN A 333 8.78 1.80 -21.25
C GLN A 333 8.58 3.32 -21.17
N ASP A 334 9.22 4.04 -22.08
CA ASP A 334 8.99 5.48 -22.25
C ASP A 334 7.51 5.76 -22.65
N GLY A 335 7.09 7.01 -22.49
CA GLY A 335 5.81 7.48 -23.01
C GLY A 335 5.71 7.33 -24.53
N LEU A 336 4.49 7.30 -25.05
CA LEU A 336 4.27 7.40 -26.50
C LEU A 336 4.66 8.80 -27.00
N GLU A 337 4.85 9.00 -28.30
CA GLU A 337 5.13 10.36 -28.84
C GLU A 337 3.98 11.34 -28.56
N SER A 338 2.75 10.80 -28.60
CA SER A 338 1.52 11.45 -28.21
C SER A 338 0.50 10.40 -27.76
N GLY A 339 -0.49 10.80 -26.99
CA GLY A 339 -1.56 9.89 -26.58
C GLY A 339 -2.77 10.61 -25.99
N ARG A 340 -3.88 9.87 -25.93
CA ARG A 340 -5.14 10.31 -25.30
C ARG A 340 -5.05 10.39 -23.78
N TYR A 341 -4.27 9.51 -23.16
CA TYR A 341 -4.16 9.43 -21.71
C TYR A 341 -2.89 10.12 -21.24
N ILE A 342 -3.00 10.94 -20.21
CA ILE A 342 -1.86 11.50 -19.48
C ILE A 342 -1.70 10.67 -18.21
N VAL A 343 -0.59 9.94 -18.12
CA VAL A 343 -0.22 9.18 -16.93
C VAL A 343 0.64 10.07 -16.05
N VAL A 344 0.14 10.41 -14.86
CA VAL A 344 0.88 11.12 -13.81
C VAL A 344 1.32 10.07 -12.79
N GLU A 345 2.56 9.61 -12.95
CA GLU A 345 3.18 8.61 -12.08
C GLU A 345 3.52 9.25 -10.73
N LEU A 346 3.09 8.59 -9.66
CA LEU A 346 3.32 9.02 -8.30
C LEU A 346 4.47 8.23 -7.72
N GLU A 347 5.28 8.85 -6.87
CA GLU A 347 6.25 8.11 -6.08
C GLU A 347 5.50 7.10 -5.20
N PHE A 348 5.90 5.83 -5.24
CA PHE A 348 5.33 4.79 -4.38
C PHE A 348 6.37 3.84 -3.79
N TYR A 349 7.60 3.89 -4.31
CA TYR A 349 8.69 2.98 -4.00
C TYR A 349 9.54 3.36 -2.80
N THR A 350 9.37 4.57 -2.29
CA THR A 350 10.01 5.01 -1.04
C THR A 350 9.01 4.93 0.12
N GLU A 351 9.52 4.85 1.35
CA GLU A 351 8.70 4.70 2.55
C GLU A 351 7.71 5.86 2.75
N SER A 352 7.95 7.03 2.16
CA SER A 352 6.99 8.15 2.16
C SER A 352 6.44 8.56 0.79
N GLY A 353 6.82 7.89 -0.30
CA GLY A 353 6.08 8.00 -1.56
C GLY A 353 4.83 7.10 -1.54
N GLY A 354 4.99 5.87 -1.04
CA GLY A 354 3.97 4.82 -1.10
C GLY A 354 2.83 5.01 -0.11
N VAL A 355 1.67 5.41 -0.62
CA VAL A 355 0.43 5.28 0.16
C VAL A 355 -0.06 3.85 0.00
N THR A 356 0.13 3.05 1.04
CA THR A 356 -0.53 1.74 1.15
C THR A 356 -2.04 1.94 1.03
N THR A 357 -2.70 1.02 0.35
CA THR A 357 -4.15 1.04 0.17
C THR A 357 -4.89 0.41 1.35
N LEU A 358 -4.19 0.27 2.48
CA LEU A 358 -4.65 -0.37 3.71
C LEU A 358 -4.53 0.57 4.92
N ASP A 359 -5.48 0.50 5.84
CA ASP A 359 -5.45 1.19 7.13
C ASP A 359 -4.58 0.46 8.16
N GLY A 360 -4.47 1.02 9.37
CA GLY A 360 -3.68 0.41 10.46
C GLY A 360 -4.22 -0.94 10.97
N ASN A 361 -5.44 -1.33 10.58
CA ASN A 361 -6.04 -2.63 10.86
C ASN A 361 -5.98 -3.57 9.65
N MET A 362 -5.28 -3.18 8.58
CA MET A 362 -5.13 -3.92 7.34
C MET A 362 -6.46 -4.10 6.57
N ASN A 363 -7.44 -3.23 6.80
CA ASN A 363 -8.60 -3.08 5.94
C ASN A 363 -8.25 -2.17 4.76
N SER A 364 -8.90 -2.34 3.62
CA SER A 364 -8.84 -1.43 2.48
C SER A 364 -9.13 0.01 2.91
N THR A 365 -8.59 0.98 2.18
CA THR A 365 -8.93 2.40 2.34
C THR A 365 -9.87 2.86 1.23
N LEU A 366 -10.71 3.83 1.56
CA LEU A 366 -11.39 4.65 0.56
C LEU A 366 -10.39 5.69 0.07
N GLN A 367 -10.20 5.74 -1.25
CA GLN A 367 -9.18 6.59 -1.87
C GLN A 367 -9.83 7.74 -2.62
N VAL A 368 -9.50 8.97 -2.22
CA VAL A 368 -10.00 10.19 -2.83
C VAL A 368 -8.80 11.05 -3.17
N TYR A 369 -8.63 11.31 -4.46
CA TYR A 369 -7.53 12.05 -5.04
C TYR A 369 -8.07 13.29 -5.72
N ASP A 370 -7.21 14.29 -5.80
CA ASP A 370 -7.45 15.54 -6.47
C ASP A 370 -6.25 15.84 -7.38
N VAL A 371 -6.53 16.32 -8.58
CA VAL A 371 -5.53 16.67 -9.59
C VAL A 371 -5.77 18.09 -10.02
N VAL A 372 -4.75 18.94 -9.87
CA VAL A 372 -4.79 20.35 -10.27
C VAL A 372 -3.85 20.57 -11.44
N GLN A 373 -4.35 21.25 -12.47
CA GLN A 373 -3.54 21.74 -13.59
C GLN A 373 -2.88 23.08 -13.20
N ASN A 374 -1.54 23.11 -13.19
CA ASN A 374 -0.75 24.29 -12.85
C ASN A 374 -0.31 25.11 -14.08
N GLU A 375 -0.27 24.48 -15.26
CA GLU A 375 0.14 25.11 -16.53
C GLU A 375 -0.77 24.67 -17.68
N ASP A 376 -0.88 25.50 -18.72
CA ASP A 376 -1.70 25.20 -19.90
C ASP A 376 -1.22 23.93 -20.63
N ILE A 377 -2.15 23.04 -20.97
CA ILE A 377 -1.87 21.83 -21.76
C ILE A 377 -2.35 22.05 -23.19
N THR A 378 -1.46 21.93 -24.18
CA THR A 378 -1.82 22.09 -25.59
C THR A 378 -2.08 20.74 -26.24
N LEU A 379 -3.27 20.54 -26.80
CA LEU A 379 -3.60 19.37 -27.60
C LEU A 379 -2.84 19.38 -28.93
N THR A 380 -2.67 18.20 -29.51
CA THR A 380 -2.04 17.99 -30.82
C THR A 380 -2.70 18.78 -31.96
N GLU A 381 -4.00 19.07 -31.86
CA GLU A 381 -4.74 19.93 -32.79
C GLU A 381 -4.51 21.44 -32.59
N GLY A 382 -3.78 21.82 -31.53
CA GLY A 382 -3.43 23.20 -31.19
C GLY A 382 -4.40 23.90 -30.23
N ARG A 383 -5.47 23.23 -29.79
CA ARG A 383 -6.37 23.73 -28.74
C ARG A 383 -5.66 23.68 -27.38
N SER A 384 -5.68 24.78 -26.64
CA SER A 384 -5.24 24.81 -25.24
C SER A 384 -6.37 24.33 -24.33
N LEU A 385 -6.05 23.47 -23.37
CA LEU A 385 -6.92 23.07 -22.27
C LEU A 385 -6.83 24.15 -21.18
N GLU A 386 -7.69 25.15 -21.31
CA GLU A 386 -7.89 26.23 -20.33
C GLU A 386 -9.20 25.97 -19.58
N ASN A 387 -9.26 26.29 -18.28
CA ASN A 387 -10.48 26.15 -17.47
C ASN A 387 -11.00 24.69 -17.40
N VAL A 388 -10.12 23.75 -17.06
CA VAL A 388 -10.43 22.32 -16.90
C VAL A 388 -10.49 21.93 -15.42
N VAL A 389 -11.42 21.05 -15.07
CA VAL A 389 -11.42 20.34 -13.78
C VAL A 389 -11.28 18.84 -14.03
N PHE A 390 -10.39 18.19 -13.28
CA PHE A 390 -10.23 16.75 -13.32
C PHE A 390 -11.11 16.08 -12.26
N GLU A 391 -11.98 15.16 -12.68
CA GLU A 391 -12.88 14.44 -11.77
C GLU A 391 -12.46 12.98 -11.60
N GLN A 392 -12.29 12.55 -10.34
CA GLN A 392 -11.99 11.16 -10.06
C GLN A 392 -13.20 10.30 -10.39
N LYS A 393 -13.04 9.42 -11.37
CA LYS A 393 -14.08 8.48 -11.79
C LYS A 393 -14.12 7.24 -10.92
N GLU A 394 -12.96 6.62 -10.74
CA GLU A 394 -12.83 5.33 -10.05
C GLU A 394 -11.40 5.06 -9.59
N VAL A 395 -11.27 4.02 -8.77
CA VAL A 395 -9.98 3.44 -8.34
C VAL A 395 -9.87 2.09 -9.02
N VAL A 396 -8.79 1.88 -9.78
CA VAL A 396 -8.58 0.68 -10.59
C VAL A 396 -7.43 -0.13 -10.03
N ASN A 397 -7.61 -1.45 -9.99
CA ASN A 397 -6.54 -2.41 -9.84
C ASN A 397 -6.65 -3.51 -10.91
N PRO A 398 -5.70 -3.63 -11.85
CA PRO A 398 -5.79 -4.50 -13.01
C PRO A 398 -5.87 -6.00 -12.67
N ILE A 399 -5.46 -6.41 -11.46
CA ILE A 399 -5.53 -7.80 -11.01
C ILE A 399 -6.76 -8.00 -10.13
N LEU A 400 -6.91 -7.20 -9.09
CA LEU A 400 -7.97 -7.38 -8.08
C LEU A 400 -9.36 -7.15 -8.68
N ASP A 401 -9.53 -6.33 -9.70
CA ASP A 401 -10.82 -6.07 -10.33
C ASP A 401 -11.34 -7.25 -11.16
N LYS A 402 -10.46 -8.21 -11.49
CA LYS A 402 -10.85 -9.48 -12.10
C LYS A 402 -11.52 -10.44 -11.12
N PHE A 403 -11.42 -10.18 -9.82
CA PHE A 403 -12.01 -11.04 -8.78
C PHE A 403 -13.41 -10.57 -8.38
N THR A 404 -14.33 -11.54 -8.30
CA THR A 404 -15.65 -11.37 -7.69
C THR A 404 -15.61 -11.75 -6.22
N THR A 405 -16.36 -11.06 -5.36
CA THR A 405 -16.39 -11.31 -3.91
C THR A 405 -17.67 -12.04 -3.51
N HIS A 406 -17.55 -12.96 -2.55
CA HIS A 406 -18.66 -13.80 -2.10
C HIS A 406 -18.63 -14.00 -0.58
N THR A 407 -19.83 -14.05 0.01
CA THR A 407 -20.06 -14.35 1.43
C THR A 407 -21.21 -15.36 1.53
N ASP A 408 -20.88 -16.64 1.36
CA ASP A 408 -21.82 -17.75 1.52
C ASP A 408 -21.10 -18.94 2.17
N ASN A 409 -21.86 -19.94 2.64
CA ASN A 409 -21.32 -21.10 3.35
C ASN A 409 -20.42 -20.74 4.57
N SER A 410 -20.56 -19.54 5.14
CA SER A 410 -19.64 -19.02 6.17
C SER A 410 -18.17 -18.97 5.70
N VAL A 411 -17.95 -18.76 4.40
CA VAL A 411 -16.66 -18.53 3.78
C VAL A 411 -16.71 -17.19 3.06
N ASN A 412 -15.89 -16.24 3.53
CA ASN A 412 -15.64 -15.01 2.80
C ASN A 412 -14.50 -15.27 1.81
N ARG A 413 -14.70 -14.90 0.55
CA ARG A 413 -13.74 -15.22 -0.51
C ARG A 413 -13.75 -14.23 -1.66
N SER A 414 -12.63 -14.17 -2.35
CA SER A 414 -12.51 -13.57 -3.68
C SER A 414 -12.23 -14.69 -4.69
N LEU A 415 -12.96 -14.70 -5.81
CA LEU A 415 -12.91 -15.74 -6.84
C LEU A 415 -12.63 -15.12 -8.22
N TYR A 416 -11.58 -15.60 -8.86
CA TYR A 416 -11.29 -15.38 -10.27
C TYR A 416 -11.62 -16.65 -11.06
N LEU A 417 -12.53 -16.52 -12.02
CA LEU A 417 -12.82 -17.52 -13.03
C LEU A 417 -12.23 -17.06 -14.35
N HIS A 418 -11.25 -17.80 -14.85
CA HIS A 418 -10.63 -17.53 -16.14
C HIS A 418 -11.65 -17.70 -17.27
N THR A 419 -11.71 -16.70 -18.15
CA THR A 419 -12.64 -16.63 -19.27
C THR A 419 -11.91 -16.64 -20.61
N ASN A 420 -12.54 -17.20 -21.64
CA ASN A 420 -12.06 -17.06 -23.02
C ASN A 420 -12.31 -15.63 -23.56
N GLU A 421 -11.91 -15.38 -24.80
CA GLU A 421 -12.09 -14.09 -25.50
C GLU A 421 -13.57 -13.63 -25.59
N ASN A 422 -14.53 -14.55 -25.47
CA ASN A 422 -15.97 -14.24 -25.48
C ASN A 422 -16.52 -13.92 -24.08
N GLY A 423 -15.68 -13.93 -23.04
CA GLY A 423 -16.09 -13.74 -21.65
C GLY A 423 -16.74 -14.97 -21.00
N GLU A 424 -16.64 -16.15 -21.60
CA GLU A 424 -17.20 -17.39 -21.06
C GLU A 424 -16.17 -18.11 -20.18
N THR A 425 -16.58 -18.63 -19.02
CA THR A 425 -15.71 -19.41 -18.13
C THR A 425 -15.14 -20.63 -18.85
N VAL A 426 -13.82 -20.73 -18.88
CA VAL A 426 -13.11 -21.90 -19.41
C VAL A 426 -13.30 -23.06 -18.43
N GLN A 427 -13.74 -24.21 -18.95
CA GLN A 427 -14.07 -25.38 -18.16
C GLN A 427 -12.85 -26.29 -17.96
N GLY A 428 -12.82 -27.06 -16.87
CA GLY A 428 -11.78 -28.06 -16.59
C GLY A 428 -10.39 -27.47 -16.35
N LEU A 429 -10.30 -26.22 -15.88
CA LEU A 429 -9.01 -25.64 -15.50
C LEU A 429 -8.61 -26.05 -14.07
N PRO A 430 -7.30 -26.03 -13.75
CA PRO A 430 -6.85 -26.15 -12.37
C PRO A 430 -7.46 -25.09 -11.46
N LEU A 431 -7.53 -25.39 -10.16
CA LEU A 431 -7.88 -24.42 -9.12
C LEU A 431 -6.71 -24.20 -8.18
N TYR A 432 -6.28 -22.95 -8.04
CA TYR A 432 -5.34 -22.54 -6.99
C TYR A 432 -6.08 -21.91 -5.83
N VAL A 433 -5.96 -22.49 -4.64
CA VAL A 433 -6.55 -21.98 -3.40
C VAL A 433 -5.46 -21.34 -2.55
N TYR A 434 -5.62 -20.06 -2.22
CA TYR A 434 -4.69 -19.33 -1.34
C TYR A 434 -5.35 -18.89 -0.03
N ILE A 435 -4.60 -19.03 1.07
CA ILE A 435 -5.02 -18.58 2.41
C ILE A 435 -3.94 -17.69 3.03
N HIS A 436 -4.32 -16.46 3.37
CA HIS A 436 -3.42 -15.48 3.98
C HIS A 436 -3.05 -15.80 5.44
N GLY A 437 -2.00 -15.17 5.94
CA GLY A 437 -1.56 -15.28 7.35
C GLY A 437 -2.36 -14.40 8.33
N MET A 438 -2.08 -14.55 9.62
CA MET A 438 -2.67 -13.70 10.66
C MET A 438 -2.27 -12.24 10.41
N GLY A 439 -3.25 -11.33 10.48
CA GLY A 439 -3.02 -9.89 10.26
C GLY A 439 -2.96 -9.44 8.80
N ARG A 440 -3.16 -10.34 7.83
CA ARG A 440 -3.11 -10.04 6.39
C ARG A 440 -4.48 -10.16 5.70
N GLY A 441 -5.57 -9.82 6.37
CA GLY A 441 -6.93 -9.99 5.81
C GLY A 441 -7.95 -8.97 6.29
N GLY A 442 -7.48 -7.91 6.96
CA GLY A 442 -8.36 -6.96 7.64
C GLY A 442 -9.11 -7.55 8.82
N THR A 443 -9.98 -6.74 9.40
CA THR A 443 -10.86 -7.08 10.53
C THR A 443 -12.28 -7.41 10.10
N SER A 444 -12.68 -7.03 8.87
CA SER A 444 -14.06 -7.15 8.36
C SER A 444 -14.15 -7.90 7.02
N PRO A 445 -13.73 -9.18 6.96
CA PRO A 445 -13.65 -9.96 5.72
C PRO A 445 -15.00 -10.16 5.00
N GLU A 446 -16.13 -9.97 5.67
CA GLU A 446 -17.48 -10.05 5.10
C GLU A 446 -17.83 -8.90 4.15
N THR A 447 -17.14 -7.76 4.29
CA THR A 447 -17.32 -6.56 3.46
C THR A 447 -16.04 -6.15 2.73
N ASP A 448 -14.88 -6.68 3.13
CA ASP A 448 -13.57 -6.36 2.59
C ASP A 448 -12.76 -7.62 2.26
N GLN A 449 -13.31 -8.44 1.36
CA GLN A 449 -12.69 -9.71 0.95
C GLN A 449 -11.37 -9.50 0.20
N LYS A 450 -11.15 -8.32 -0.39
CA LYS A 450 -9.96 -8.00 -1.19
C LYS A 450 -8.77 -7.55 -0.33
N ALA A 451 -8.97 -7.10 0.92
CA ALA A 451 -7.87 -6.76 1.84
C ALA A 451 -6.79 -7.84 1.95
N ALA A 452 -7.21 -9.11 1.90
CA ALA A 452 -6.28 -10.23 1.90
C ALA A 452 -5.35 -10.23 0.69
N MET A 453 -5.85 -9.92 -0.51
CA MET A 453 -5.02 -9.87 -1.72
C MET A 453 -4.19 -8.59 -1.80
N LYS A 454 -4.61 -7.51 -1.13
CA LYS A 454 -3.85 -6.25 -1.01
C LYS A 454 -2.64 -6.39 -0.08
N SER A 455 -2.73 -7.25 0.92
CA SER A 455 -1.68 -7.42 1.94
C SER A 455 -0.90 -8.73 1.81
N ALA A 456 -1.51 -9.82 1.36
CA ALA A 456 -0.89 -11.12 1.11
C ALA A 456 -1.04 -11.52 -0.36
N ASN A 457 0.08 -11.60 -1.06
CA ASN A 457 0.10 -11.58 -2.52
C ASN A 457 0.05 -12.97 -3.16
N GLY A 458 -0.46 -14.00 -2.49
CA GLY A 458 -0.49 -15.36 -3.04
C GLY A 458 -1.33 -15.51 -4.29
N ALA A 459 -2.59 -15.05 -4.24
CA ALA A 459 -3.46 -15.02 -5.41
C ALA A 459 -2.92 -14.09 -6.50
N VAL A 460 -2.37 -12.94 -6.10
CA VAL A 460 -1.79 -11.94 -7.01
C VAL A 460 -0.56 -12.46 -7.75
N ALA A 461 0.33 -13.17 -7.05
CA ALA A 461 1.57 -13.71 -7.62
C ALA A 461 1.25 -14.66 -8.78
N LEU A 462 0.27 -15.56 -8.59
CA LEU A 462 -0.18 -16.44 -9.67
C LEU A 462 -0.82 -15.65 -10.82
N MET A 463 -1.60 -14.61 -10.53
CA MET A 463 -2.19 -13.77 -11.57
C MET A 463 -1.14 -13.03 -12.41
N LYS A 464 -0.02 -12.59 -11.80
CA LYS A 464 1.10 -12.02 -12.55
C LYS A 464 1.78 -13.07 -13.44
N LYS A 465 2.05 -14.27 -12.92
CA LYS A 465 2.58 -15.40 -13.71
C LYS A 465 1.67 -15.78 -14.89
N MET A 466 0.35 -15.77 -14.67
CA MET A 466 -0.65 -15.99 -15.72
C MET A 466 -0.65 -14.86 -16.76
N GLY A 467 -0.36 -13.62 -16.37
CA GLY A 467 -0.17 -12.51 -17.31
C GLY A 467 1.07 -12.67 -18.19
N GLU A 468 2.17 -13.21 -17.64
CA GLU A 468 3.42 -13.47 -18.36
C GLU A 468 3.31 -14.68 -19.30
N ASN A 469 2.67 -15.76 -18.86
CA ASN A 469 2.51 -16.99 -19.63
C ASN A 469 1.11 -17.61 -19.42
N PRO A 470 0.08 -17.13 -20.14
CA PRO A 470 -1.30 -17.53 -19.92
C PRO A 470 -1.55 -19.01 -20.22
N ASP A 471 -0.86 -19.59 -21.20
CA ASP A 471 -1.04 -21.01 -21.55
C ASP A 471 -0.48 -21.95 -20.47
N LYS A 472 0.65 -21.60 -19.85
CA LYS A 472 1.30 -22.41 -18.81
C LYS A 472 0.52 -22.38 -17.49
N TYR A 473 0.02 -21.21 -17.10
CA TYR A 473 -0.58 -20.99 -15.78
C TYR A 473 -2.09 -20.77 -15.80
N ALA A 474 -2.78 -21.02 -16.92
CA ALA A 474 -4.24 -20.91 -17.00
C ALA A 474 -4.93 -21.68 -15.86
N SER A 475 -5.58 -20.96 -14.95
CA SER A 475 -6.26 -21.54 -13.80
C SER A 475 -7.40 -20.65 -13.30
N HIS A 476 -8.25 -21.22 -12.46
CA HIS A 476 -9.10 -20.45 -11.57
C HIS A 476 -8.36 -20.17 -10.26
N VAL A 477 -8.73 -19.09 -9.57
CA VAL A 477 -8.08 -18.70 -8.30
C VAL A 477 -9.12 -18.42 -7.23
N LEU A 478 -9.00 -19.11 -6.11
CA LEU A 478 -9.84 -18.94 -4.93
C LEU A 478 -9.00 -18.39 -3.77
N ASN A 479 -9.23 -17.13 -3.41
CA ASN A 479 -8.60 -16.51 -2.26
C ASN A 479 -9.56 -16.51 -1.07
N ILE A 480 -9.19 -17.18 0.02
CA ILE A 480 -9.99 -17.24 1.26
C ILE A 480 -9.63 -16.05 2.14
N SER A 481 -10.64 -15.35 2.64
CA SER A 481 -10.48 -14.17 3.49
C SER A 481 -11.10 -14.40 4.86
N TYR A 482 -10.39 -14.06 5.93
CA TYR A 482 -10.87 -14.17 7.31
C TYR A 482 -10.21 -13.12 8.22
N ASN A 483 -10.79 -12.87 9.39
CA ASN A 483 -10.39 -11.77 10.28
C ASN A 483 -9.06 -11.98 11.03
N GLY A 484 -8.22 -12.93 10.58
CA GLY A 484 -6.96 -13.29 11.20
C GLY A 484 -7.07 -14.07 12.52
N ILE A 485 -8.25 -14.22 13.13
CA ILE A 485 -8.45 -14.88 14.44
C ILE A 485 -9.17 -16.23 14.31
N SER A 486 -10.07 -16.38 13.34
CA SER A 486 -10.79 -17.62 13.10
C SER A 486 -10.83 -17.96 11.62
N THR A 487 -10.27 -19.11 11.25
CA THR A 487 -10.40 -19.67 9.90
C THR A 487 -11.80 -20.26 9.70
N PRO A 488 -12.29 -20.35 8.45
CA PRO A 488 -13.56 -21.02 8.16
C PRO A 488 -13.50 -22.53 8.47
N ASP A 489 -14.67 -23.19 8.55
CA ASP A 489 -14.73 -24.64 8.64
C ASP A 489 -14.22 -25.27 7.32
N ALA A 490 -13.35 -26.28 7.43
CA ALA A 490 -12.80 -27.00 6.29
C ALA A 490 -13.89 -27.59 5.38
N ALA A 491 -15.01 -28.04 5.95
CA ALA A 491 -16.14 -28.58 5.20
C ALA A 491 -16.84 -27.52 4.34
N ASN A 492 -16.89 -26.29 4.82
CA ASN A 492 -17.49 -25.20 4.06
C ASN A 492 -16.59 -24.76 2.91
N VAL A 493 -15.27 -24.71 3.13
CA VAL A 493 -14.30 -24.45 2.05
C VAL A 493 -14.39 -25.56 0.99
N LYS A 494 -14.45 -26.83 1.42
CA LYS A 494 -14.62 -27.93 0.49
C LYS A 494 -15.94 -27.84 -0.29
N ALA A 495 -17.05 -27.46 0.34
CA ALA A 495 -18.32 -27.29 -0.35
C ALA A 495 -18.23 -26.26 -1.48
N VAL A 496 -17.54 -25.13 -1.25
CA VAL A 496 -17.28 -24.12 -2.29
C VAL A 496 -16.49 -24.73 -3.45
N ILE A 497 -15.45 -25.51 -3.17
CA ILE A 497 -14.64 -26.16 -4.21
C ILE A 497 -15.45 -27.22 -4.96
N ASP A 498 -16.24 -28.03 -4.25
CA ASP A 498 -17.11 -29.05 -4.84
C ASP A 498 -18.16 -28.44 -5.78
N ASP A 499 -18.70 -27.25 -5.45
CA ASP A 499 -19.61 -26.52 -6.33
C ASP A 499 -18.91 -26.08 -7.62
N LEU A 500 -17.66 -25.61 -7.55
CA LEU A 500 -16.86 -25.26 -8.72
C LEU A 500 -16.56 -26.48 -9.59
N VAL A 501 -16.21 -27.62 -8.99
CA VAL A 501 -16.01 -28.89 -9.70
C VAL A 501 -17.32 -29.35 -10.35
N THR A 502 -18.43 -29.30 -9.62
CA THR A 502 -19.75 -29.73 -10.10
C THR A 502 -20.24 -28.87 -11.25
N SER A 503 -19.89 -27.58 -11.27
CA SER A 503 -20.20 -26.68 -12.38
C SER A 503 -19.45 -27.02 -13.68
N GLY A 504 -18.37 -27.81 -13.61
CA GLY A 504 -17.47 -28.10 -14.71
C GLY A 504 -16.28 -27.14 -14.82
N ALA A 505 -16.28 -26.04 -14.06
CA ALA A 505 -15.23 -25.02 -14.12
C ALA A 505 -13.86 -25.59 -13.72
N VAL A 506 -13.83 -26.39 -12.65
CA VAL A 506 -12.59 -26.91 -12.05
C VAL A 506 -12.37 -28.38 -12.39
N ASP A 507 -11.14 -28.70 -12.80
CA ASP A 507 -10.65 -30.08 -12.89
C ASP A 507 -10.42 -30.66 -11.48
N PRO A 508 -11.17 -31.71 -11.07
CA PRO A 508 -11.04 -32.29 -9.74
C PRO A 508 -9.67 -32.93 -9.48
N ASN A 509 -8.89 -33.23 -10.52
CA ASN A 509 -7.57 -33.83 -10.38
C ASN A 509 -6.45 -32.80 -10.21
N ARG A 510 -6.75 -31.51 -10.38
CA ARG A 510 -5.78 -30.41 -10.37
C ARG A 510 -6.24 -29.26 -9.45
N ILE A 511 -6.46 -29.60 -8.18
CA ILE A 511 -6.77 -28.65 -7.12
C ILE A 511 -5.54 -28.49 -6.23
N TYR A 512 -5.04 -27.28 -6.12
CA TYR A 512 -3.83 -26.96 -5.36
C TYR A 512 -4.15 -26.02 -4.20
N VAL A 513 -3.43 -26.17 -3.08
CA VAL A 513 -3.64 -25.33 -1.91
C VAL A 513 -2.31 -24.82 -1.33
N ALA A 514 -2.27 -23.53 -1.03
CA ALA A 514 -1.13 -22.87 -0.42
C ALA A 514 -1.60 -21.84 0.60
N GLY A 515 -0.71 -21.49 1.52
CA GLY A 515 -1.00 -20.45 2.48
C GLY A 515 0.18 -20.15 3.38
N PHE A 516 0.13 -18.96 3.97
CA PHE A 516 1.21 -18.41 4.76
C PHE A 516 0.88 -18.38 6.26
N SER A 517 1.83 -18.72 7.13
CA SER A 517 1.71 -18.64 8.60
C SER A 517 0.50 -19.43 9.13
N TRP A 518 -0.50 -18.75 9.70
CA TRP A 518 -1.80 -19.33 10.05
C TRP A 518 -2.52 -19.94 8.85
N GLY A 519 -2.43 -19.32 7.68
CA GLY A 519 -2.90 -19.88 6.41
C GLY A 519 -2.12 -21.12 5.99
N GLY A 520 -0.85 -21.22 6.34
CA GLY A 520 -0.04 -22.44 6.16
C GLY A 520 -0.50 -23.57 7.10
N MET A 521 -0.78 -23.26 8.37
CA MET A 521 -1.42 -24.20 9.30
C MET A 521 -2.80 -24.65 8.78
N TYR A 522 -3.58 -23.72 8.23
CA TYR A 522 -4.90 -24.02 7.68
C TYR A 522 -4.81 -24.85 6.40
N THR A 523 -3.82 -24.60 5.54
CA THR A 523 -3.46 -25.46 4.40
C THR A 523 -3.26 -26.89 4.85
N ASN A 524 -2.44 -27.12 5.90
CA ASN A 524 -2.24 -28.44 6.48
C ASN A 524 -3.54 -29.02 7.10
N SER A 525 -4.42 -28.17 7.62
CA SER A 525 -5.72 -28.60 8.15
C SER A 525 -6.64 -29.11 7.03
N LEU A 526 -6.68 -28.42 5.87
CA LEU A 526 -7.45 -28.86 4.70
C LEU A 526 -6.90 -30.18 4.13
N LEU A 527 -5.59 -30.29 3.98
CA LEU A 527 -4.92 -31.51 3.50
C LEU A 527 -5.26 -32.72 4.39
N ASN A 528 -5.17 -32.56 5.71
CA ASN A 528 -5.49 -33.63 6.66
C ASN A 528 -6.99 -33.93 6.78
N ALA A 529 -7.86 -32.93 6.62
CA ALA A 529 -9.31 -33.11 6.65
C ALA A 529 -9.82 -33.86 5.40
N TYR A 530 -9.16 -33.66 4.25
CA TYR A 530 -9.51 -34.27 2.98
C TYR A 530 -8.31 -34.91 2.27
N PRO A 531 -7.76 -36.02 2.82
CA PRO A 531 -6.63 -36.72 2.20
C PRO A 531 -7.00 -37.26 0.82
N GLY A 532 -6.11 -37.04 -0.16
CA GLY A 532 -6.34 -37.44 -1.57
C GLY A 532 -7.26 -36.52 -2.36
N PHE A 533 -7.66 -35.36 -1.82
CA PHE A 533 -8.48 -34.38 -2.54
C PHE A 533 -7.67 -33.30 -3.26
N PHE A 534 -6.51 -32.92 -2.72
CA PHE A 534 -5.63 -31.91 -3.30
C PHE A 534 -4.47 -32.59 -4.03
N ALA A 535 -4.18 -32.12 -5.24
CA ALA A 535 -3.06 -32.60 -6.04
C ALA A 535 -1.71 -32.10 -5.51
N ALA A 536 -1.67 -30.89 -4.93
CA ALA A 536 -0.46 -30.33 -4.31
C ALA A 536 -0.76 -29.41 -3.11
N GLY A 537 0.15 -29.41 -2.14
CA GLY A 537 0.13 -28.53 -0.97
C GLY A 537 1.45 -27.79 -0.77
N ALA A 538 1.40 -26.46 -0.67
CA ALA A 538 2.58 -25.59 -0.46
C ALA A 538 2.42 -24.67 0.77
N PRO A 539 2.51 -25.17 2.01
CA PRO A 539 2.45 -24.34 3.21
C PRO A 539 3.76 -23.57 3.44
N MET A 540 3.63 -22.27 3.67
CA MET A 540 4.72 -21.33 3.94
C MET A 540 4.70 -20.92 5.41
N SER A 541 5.80 -21.15 6.13
CA SER A 541 5.95 -20.98 7.59
C SER A 541 4.74 -21.45 8.40
N PRO A 542 4.23 -22.68 8.22
CA PRO A 542 3.08 -23.16 8.98
C PRO A 542 3.40 -23.22 10.48
N VAL A 543 2.56 -22.56 11.30
CA VAL A 543 2.73 -22.53 12.77
C VAL A 543 2.84 -23.93 13.37
N ARG A 544 2.07 -24.87 12.82
CA ARG A 544 2.05 -26.27 13.23
C ARG A 544 1.38 -27.16 12.19
N GLY A 545 1.60 -28.46 12.34
CA GLY A 545 0.94 -29.51 11.59
C GLY A 545 1.62 -29.76 10.25
N PHE A 546 1.38 -30.95 9.74
CA PHE A 546 1.78 -31.46 8.43
C PHE A 546 0.93 -32.72 8.13
N PRO A 547 0.86 -33.18 6.87
CA PRO A 547 0.23 -34.45 6.54
C PRO A 547 0.96 -35.62 7.19
N GLU A 548 0.24 -36.56 7.81
CA GLU A 548 0.83 -37.74 8.48
C GLU A 548 0.36 -39.05 7.83
N VAL A 549 1.28 -39.81 7.21
CA VAL A 549 0.97 -41.09 6.54
C VAL A 549 0.38 -42.13 7.50
N ASP A 550 0.86 -42.16 8.75
CA ASP A 550 0.34 -43.04 9.80
C ASP A 550 -1.14 -42.76 10.14
N SER A 551 -1.60 -41.52 9.91
CA SER A 551 -3.00 -41.14 10.11
C SER A 551 -3.88 -41.49 8.90
N ASN A 552 -3.34 -41.39 7.68
CA ASN A 552 -4.01 -41.73 6.43
C ASN A 552 -3.00 -42.05 5.32
N GLU A 553 -3.11 -43.23 4.72
CA GLU A 553 -2.21 -43.71 3.66
C GLU A 553 -2.24 -42.85 2.39
N ALA A 554 -3.34 -42.12 2.13
CA ALA A 554 -3.44 -41.20 1.00
C ALA A 554 -2.43 -40.04 1.04
N HIS A 555 -1.81 -39.78 2.20
CA HIS A 555 -0.72 -38.82 2.29
C HIS A 555 0.61 -39.34 1.73
N ALA A 556 0.77 -40.65 1.54
CA ALA A 556 2.02 -41.21 1.03
C ALA A 556 2.36 -40.64 -0.36
N ASP A 557 1.36 -40.40 -1.20
CA ASP A 557 1.54 -39.92 -2.58
C ASP A 557 1.21 -38.43 -2.76
N LEU A 558 0.91 -37.70 -1.67
CA LEU A 558 0.60 -36.28 -1.74
C LEU A 558 1.85 -35.48 -2.16
N ALA A 559 1.72 -34.67 -3.22
CA ALA A 559 2.73 -33.68 -3.58
C ALA A 559 2.76 -32.56 -2.52
N TYR A 560 3.80 -32.53 -1.69
CA TYR A 560 3.88 -31.62 -0.56
C TYR A 560 5.23 -30.91 -0.48
N TRP A 561 5.22 -29.58 -0.31
CA TRP A 561 6.43 -28.80 -0.14
C TRP A 561 6.26 -27.76 0.97
N MET A 562 6.94 -27.99 2.10
CA MET A 562 6.95 -27.04 3.22
C MET A 562 8.13 -26.07 3.11
N PHE A 563 7.88 -24.78 3.32
CA PHE A 563 8.90 -23.72 3.30
C PHE A 563 8.97 -23.03 4.67
N VAL A 564 10.16 -22.91 5.24
CA VAL A 564 10.39 -22.19 6.50
C VAL A 564 11.73 -21.45 6.42
N ASN A 565 11.83 -20.25 6.97
CA ASN A 565 13.11 -19.55 7.09
C ASN A 565 13.93 -20.05 8.29
N ALA A 566 15.24 -20.25 8.11
CA ALA A 566 16.20 -20.71 9.11
C ALA A 566 16.22 -19.90 10.41
N TYR A 567 15.80 -18.65 10.36
CA TYR A 567 15.77 -17.72 11.49
C TYR A 567 14.36 -17.40 11.99
N ASP A 568 13.34 -18.09 11.46
CA ASP A 568 11.98 -18.04 11.99
C ASP A 568 11.93 -18.59 13.43
N GLY A 569 10.86 -18.30 14.16
CA GLY A 569 10.68 -18.68 15.56
C GLY A 569 10.83 -20.19 15.81
N GLU A 570 11.26 -20.56 17.02
CA GLU A 570 11.54 -21.94 17.43
C GLU A 570 10.38 -22.91 17.14
N SER A 571 9.13 -22.46 17.24
CA SER A 571 7.95 -23.27 16.93
C SER A 571 7.90 -23.72 15.47
N TYR A 572 8.27 -22.86 14.52
CA TYR A 572 8.24 -23.15 13.09
C TYR A 572 9.37 -24.12 12.72
N GLN A 573 10.56 -23.88 13.26
CA GLN A 573 11.71 -24.78 13.14
C GLN A 573 11.39 -26.18 13.70
N THR A 574 10.75 -26.23 14.87
CA THR A 574 10.33 -27.50 15.49
C THR A 574 9.29 -28.22 14.62
N ASN A 575 8.34 -27.49 14.03
CA ASN A 575 7.35 -28.08 13.13
C ASN A 575 7.97 -28.65 11.86
N LEU A 576 8.90 -27.92 11.24
CA LEU A 576 9.65 -28.39 10.07
C LEU A 576 10.44 -29.66 10.40
N GLN A 577 11.18 -29.66 11.51
CA GLN A 577 11.98 -30.81 11.91
C GLN A 577 11.09 -32.02 12.24
N GLY A 578 9.94 -31.80 12.88
CA GLY A 578 8.95 -32.84 13.10
C GLY A 578 8.45 -33.45 11.79
N PHE A 579 8.12 -32.62 10.79
CA PHE A 579 7.75 -33.10 9.46
C PHE A 579 8.86 -33.95 8.81
N ILE A 580 10.11 -33.47 8.84
CA ILE A 580 11.27 -34.16 8.26
C ILE A 580 11.54 -35.51 8.93
N ASP A 581 11.40 -35.59 10.25
CA ASP A 581 11.73 -36.80 11.00
C ASP A 581 10.58 -37.82 11.01
N GLU A 582 9.33 -37.34 11.05
CA GLU A 582 8.17 -38.18 11.34
C GLU A 582 7.36 -38.56 10.09
N SER A 583 7.22 -37.67 9.10
CA SER A 583 6.33 -37.90 7.95
C SER A 583 7.05 -38.01 6.62
N LEU A 584 8.01 -37.12 6.34
CA LEU A 584 8.77 -37.07 5.09
C LEU A 584 9.35 -38.44 4.65
N PRO A 585 9.89 -39.31 5.53
CA PRO A 585 10.43 -40.61 5.12
C PRO A 585 9.39 -41.58 4.55
N SER A 586 8.11 -41.33 4.80
CA SER A 586 6.98 -42.17 4.38
C SER A 586 6.22 -41.59 3.18
N MET A 587 6.62 -40.43 2.67
CA MET A 587 6.00 -39.76 1.54
C MET A 587 6.89 -39.85 0.29
N THR A 588 6.30 -40.15 -0.87
CA THR A 588 7.02 -40.36 -2.14
C THR A 588 7.28 -39.05 -2.88
N ASN A 589 6.40 -38.06 -2.72
CA ASN A 589 6.42 -36.79 -3.43
C ASN A 589 6.42 -35.60 -2.45
N ALA A 590 7.21 -35.66 -1.38
CA ALA A 590 7.25 -34.61 -0.37
C ALA A 590 8.66 -34.05 -0.16
N ARG A 591 8.74 -32.78 0.24
CA ARG A 591 10.00 -32.08 0.47
C ARG A 591 9.85 -30.90 1.43
N ALA A 592 10.98 -30.43 1.94
CA ALA A 592 11.07 -29.31 2.86
C ALA A 592 12.24 -28.41 2.49
N SER A 593 12.01 -27.09 2.49
CA SER A 593 13.04 -26.07 2.27
C SER A 593 13.24 -25.24 3.52
N LEU A 594 14.51 -25.10 3.89
CA LEU A 594 14.98 -24.20 4.95
C LEU A 594 15.73 -23.06 4.28
N ILE A 595 15.05 -21.94 4.04
CA ILE A 595 15.63 -20.77 3.35
C ILE A 595 16.31 -19.85 4.36
N ASP A 596 17.41 -19.18 3.99
CA ASP A 596 18.17 -18.31 4.90
C ASP A 596 17.97 -16.81 4.63
N SER A 597 17.22 -16.47 3.59
CA SER A 597 16.85 -15.10 3.22
C SER A 597 15.41 -15.05 2.71
N ASN A 598 14.74 -13.92 2.97
CA ASN A 598 13.42 -13.59 2.45
C ASN A 598 13.50 -12.59 1.29
N GLU A 599 14.66 -12.45 0.66
CA GLU A 599 14.86 -11.61 -0.51
C GLU A 599 13.98 -12.12 -1.66
N SER A 600 13.23 -11.20 -2.28
CA SER A 600 12.50 -11.46 -3.51
C SER A 600 13.11 -10.63 -4.64
N PHE A 601 13.38 -11.27 -5.77
CA PHE A 601 14.05 -10.67 -6.92
C PHE A 601 13.09 -10.03 -7.94
N VAL A 602 11.79 -9.98 -7.61
CA VAL A 602 10.76 -9.31 -8.42
C VAL A 602 10.38 -8.00 -7.74
N TRP A 603 10.66 -6.88 -8.42
CA TRP A 603 10.46 -5.54 -7.88
C TRP A 603 8.99 -5.09 -7.99
N PRO A 604 8.47 -4.28 -7.04
CA PRO A 604 9.06 -3.83 -5.79
C PRO A 604 9.01 -4.93 -4.77
N TYR A 605 10.20 -5.20 -4.28
CA TYR A 605 10.37 -5.83 -3.01
C TYR A 605 11.25 -4.97 -2.11
N ASN A 606 10.68 -4.69 -0.94
CA ASN A 606 11.31 -5.00 0.33
C ASN A 606 10.14 -5.21 1.29
N GLN A 607 9.58 -6.42 1.34
CA GLN A 607 8.61 -6.65 2.40
C GLN A 607 9.33 -6.56 3.75
N PHE A 608 10.51 -7.17 3.95
CA PHE A 608 11.28 -7.01 5.20
C PHE A 608 12.81 -7.32 5.15
N ASP A 609 13.43 -7.62 4.00
CA ASP A 609 14.86 -7.94 3.88
C ASP A 609 15.61 -6.86 3.10
N GLN A 610 15.85 -5.69 3.72
CA GLN A 610 16.80 -4.72 3.18
C GLN A 610 18.23 -5.09 3.58
N ALA A 611 19.21 -4.84 2.70
CA ALA A 611 20.62 -5.07 3.02
C ALA A 611 21.11 -4.32 4.29
N ASN A 612 20.48 -3.20 4.66
CA ASN A 612 20.72 -2.45 5.91
C ASN A 612 19.93 -2.99 7.12
N GLN A 613 18.86 -3.76 6.91
CA GLN A 613 18.07 -4.46 7.94
C GLN A 613 18.62 -5.87 8.24
N ARG A 614 19.48 -6.41 7.37
CA ARG A 614 20.40 -7.50 7.69
C ARG A 614 21.32 -7.00 8.79
N PRO A 615 21.11 -7.39 10.07
CA PRO A 615 22.05 -7.03 11.11
C PRO A 615 23.42 -7.59 10.68
N ASN A 616 24.46 -6.79 10.93
CA ASN A 616 25.88 -7.11 10.75
C ASN A 616 26.11 -8.64 10.68
N PRO A 617 26.81 -9.19 9.67
CA PRO A 617 27.11 -10.64 9.58
C PRO A 617 27.78 -11.25 10.82
N GLU A 618 28.18 -10.44 11.80
CA GLU A 618 28.61 -10.84 13.14
C GLU A 618 27.48 -11.09 14.17
N GLN A 619 26.22 -10.70 13.90
CA GLN A 619 25.05 -10.97 14.73
C GLN A 619 24.41 -12.32 14.35
N ASN A 620 24.02 -13.07 15.38
CA ASN A 620 23.41 -14.38 15.25
C ASN A 620 22.13 -14.41 16.12
N PRO A 621 20.92 -14.48 15.52
CA PRO A 621 20.65 -14.61 14.09
C PRO A 621 20.85 -13.31 13.28
N PRO A 622 21.16 -13.40 11.98
CA PRO A 622 21.29 -12.30 11.03
C PRO A 622 19.95 -11.83 10.43
N LEU A 623 18.80 -12.26 10.95
CA LEU A 623 17.48 -11.68 10.63
C LEU A 623 16.66 -11.61 11.92
N GLN A 624 15.89 -10.54 12.09
CA GLN A 624 14.92 -10.47 13.19
C GLN A 624 13.81 -11.51 12.97
N ALA A 625 13.36 -12.18 14.03
CA ALA A 625 12.46 -13.33 13.88
C ALA A 625 11.15 -13.02 13.13
N TYR A 626 10.57 -11.83 13.29
CA TYR A 626 9.35 -11.45 12.55
C TYR A 626 9.62 -11.18 11.08
N ILE A 627 10.84 -10.74 10.71
CA ILE A 627 11.26 -10.56 9.32
C ILE A 627 11.45 -11.93 8.69
N ALA A 628 12.19 -12.82 9.37
CA ALA A 628 12.42 -14.19 8.94
C ALA A 628 11.10 -14.97 8.74
N HIS A 629 10.07 -14.65 9.53
CA HIS A 629 8.76 -15.24 9.38
C HIS A 629 8.11 -14.97 8.01
N GLU A 630 8.40 -13.84 7.36
CA GLU A 630 7.70 -13.34 6.17
C GLU A 630 8.24 -13.93 4.86
N VAL A 631 8.10 -15.26 4.70
CA VAL A 631 8.69 -16.04 3.59
C VAL A 631 7.89 -16.00 2.29
N GLU A 632 6.62 -15.58 2.33
CA GLU A 632 5.66 -15.80 1.24
C GLU A 632 6.12 -15.19 -0.09
N ALA A 633 6.64 -13.97 -0.06
CA ALA A 633 7.09 -13.29 -1.27
C ALA A 633 8.30 -13.99 -1.92
N ALA A 634 9.29 -14.38 -1.12
CA ALA A 634 10.47 -15.08 -1.63
C ALA A 634 10.08 -16.42 -2.28
N VAL A 635 9.14 -17.16 -1.68
CA VAL A 635 8.69 -18.45 -2.23
C VAL A 635 7.86 -18.28 -3.51
N LEU A 636 7.00 -17.26 -3.57
CA LEU A 636 6.02 -17.11 -4.66
C LEU A 636 6.55 -16.37 -5.89
N TYR A 637 7.54 -15.48 -5.72
CA TYR A 637 8.04 -14.64 -6.81
C TYR A 637 9.39 -15.06 -7.37
N ASN A 638 10.19 -15.80 -6.61
CA ASN A 638 11.52 -16.21 -7.08
C ASN A 638 11.45 -17.52 -7.89
N ASN A 639 12.43 -17.70 -8.77
CA ASN A 639 12.72 -19.01 -9.37
C ASN A 639 13.21 -19.98 -8.28
N VAL A 640 13.35 -21.28 -8.51
CA VAL A 640 13.90 -22.21 -7.50
C VAL A 640 15.38 -21.92 -7.22
N TYR A 641 16.13 -21.64 -8.29
CA TYR A 641 17.56 -21.34 -8.25
C TYR A 641 17.79 -19.91 -8.73
N GLU A 642 18.44 -19.07 -7.92
CA GLU A 642 18.85 -17.71 -8.29
C GLU A 642 20.29 -17.44 -7.81
N THR A 643 20.94 -16.39 -8.32
CA THR A 643 22.32 -16.11 -7.91
C THR A 643 22.36 -15.64 -6.45
N ASN A 644 23.03 -16.42 -5.58
CA ASN A 644 23.14 -16.17 -4.12
C ASN A 644 21.84 -16.36 -3.32
N TRP A 645 20.86 -17.08 -3.86
CA TRP A 645 19.65 -17.50 -3.15
C TRP A 645 19.18 -18.85 -3.72
N ASP A 646 18.62 -19.72 -2.87
CA ASP A 646 18.12 -21.03 -3.30
C ASP A 646 16.98 -21.48 -2.39
N MET A 647 15.80 -21.75 -2.97
CA MET A 647 14.69 -22.39 -2.23
C MET A 647 14.63 -23.90 -2.44
N ALA A 648 15.61 -24.51 -3.09
CA ALA A 648 15.67 -25.95 -3.28
C ALA A 648 15.54 -26.70 -1.95
N PRO A 649 14.98 -27.93 -1.98
CA PRO A 649 14.75 -28.66 -0.75
C PRO A 649 16.05 -28.95 0.01
N THR A 650 16.02 -28.67 1.31
CA THR A 650 17.06 -29.11 2.24
C THR A 650 16.81 -30.52 2.76
N ALA A 651 15.57 -31.02 2.62
CA ALA A 651 15.19 -32.41 2.83
C ALA A 651 14.17 -32.87 1.78
N GLY A 652 14.32 -34.12 1.31
CA GLY A 652 13.60 -34.63 0.13
C GLY A 652 14.35 -34.35 -1.18
N THR A 653 13.76 -34.69 -2.31
CA THR A 653 14.34 -34.46 -3.63
C THR A 653 13.42 -33.58 -4.48
N LEU A 654 14.03 -32.76 -5.33
CA LEU A 654 13.33 -32.04 -6.39
C LEU A 654 13.84 -32.56 -7.72
N ASP A 655 12.93 -33.00 -8.59
CA ASP A 655 13.29 -33.34 -9.95
C ASP A 655 13.76 -32.10 -10.70
N SER A 656 14.70 -32.26 -11.63
CA SER A 656 15.19 -31.15 -12.43
C SER A 656 14.11 -30.65 -13.39
N GLY A 657 13.98 -29.34 -13.56
CA GLY A 657 13.14 -28.74 -14.59
C GLY A 657 12.08 -27.76 -14.09
N TYR A 658 11.83 -27.70 -12.78
CA TYR A 658 10.92 -26.71 -12.21
C TYR A 658 11.60 -25.34 -12.07
N GLU A 659 10.99 -24.33 -12.70
CA GLU A 659 11.49 -22.95 -12.65
C GLU A 659 11.13 -22.27 -11.33
N ASP A 660 9.93 -22.49 -10.78
CA ASP A 660 9.43 -21.89 -9.54
C ASP A 660 8.41 -22.80 -8.82
N VAL A 661 7.85 -22.34 -7.71
CA VAL A 661 6.87 -23.11 -6.93
C VAL A 661 5.57 -23.38 -7.70
N PHE A 662 5.14 -22.46 -8.57
CA PHE A 662 3.92 -22.64 -9.37
C PHE A 662 4.14 -23.68 -10.45
N ASP A 663 5.29 -23.68 -11.11
CA ASP A 663 5.69 -24.69 -12.09
C ASP A 663 5.66 -26.09 -11.46
N TRP A 664 6.21 -26.22 -10.24
CA TRP A 664 6.12 -27.46 -9.49
C TRP A 664 4.67 -27.85 -9.16
N MET A 665 3.85 -26.93 -8.64
CA MET A 665 2.46 -27.23 -8.27
C MET A 665 1.61 -27.64 -9.48
N PHE A 666 1.73 -26.94 -10.61
CA PHE A 666 0.92 -27.16 -11.81
C PHE A 666 1.29 -28.44 -12.56
N ALA A 667 2.49 -29.00 -12.32
CA ALA A 667 2.87 -30.31 -12.81
C ALA A 667 2.19 -31.48 -12.06
N GLN A 668 1.55 -31.22 -10.91
CA GLN A 668 0.95 -32.29 -10.09
C GLN A 668 -0.49 -32.59 -10.50
N SER A 669 -0.87 -33.88 -10.40
CA SER A 669 -2.22 -34.40 -10.66
C SER A 669 -2.53 -35.60 -9.77
N LEU A 670 -3.80 -35.80 -9.41
CA LEU A 670 -4.26 -36.99 -8.67
C LEU A 670 -4.35 -38.26 -9.53
N GLU A 671 -4.40 -38.11 -10.85
CA GLU A 671 -4.22 -39.22 -11.78
C GLU A 671 -2.70 -39.40 -11.98
N GLY A 672 -2.13 -40.41 -11.31
CA GLY A 672 -0.70 -40.73 -11.41
C GLY A 672 -0.26 -40.93 -12.87
N GLU A 673 1.02 -40.60 -13.16
CA GLU A 673 1.64 -40.66 -14.48
C GLU A 673 1.20 -41.85 -15.35
N ASP A 674 0.37 -41.59 -16.36
CA ASP A 674 0.42 -42.28 -17.66
C ASP A 674 -0.31 -41.46 -18.74
N VAL A 675 0.37 -40.45 -19.28
CA VAL A 675 0.53 -40.39 -20.73
C VAL A 675 1.97 -39.96 -20.94
N GLY A 676 2.79 -40.85 -21.50
CA GLY A 676 4.05 -40.42 -22.06
C GLY A 676 3.83 -39.17 -22.92
N GLU A 677 4.87 -38.34 -23.04
CA GLU A 677 4.98 -37.48 -24.19
C GLU A 677 4.45 -38.25 -25.42
N PRO A 678 3.64 -37.65 -26.30
CA PRO A 678 3.56 -38.22 -27.63
C PRO A 678 5.00 -38.18 -28.14
N GLU A 679 5.67 -39.33 -28.19
CA GLU A 679 6.81 -39.46 -29.09
C GLU A 679 6.28 -38.92 -30.43
N PRO A 680 6.98 -37.96 -31.06
CA PRO A 680 6.59 -37.53 -32.38
C PRO A 680 6.62 -38.77 -33.25
N THR A 681 5.44 -39.27 -33.59
CA THR A 681 5.28 -40.32 -34.59
C THR A 681 5.58 -39.65 -35.92
N ASP A 682 6.87 -39.53 -36.21
CA ASP A 682 7.35 -39.32 -37.56
C ASP A 682 6.84 -40.51 -38.39
N PRO A 683 5.96 -40.29 -39.39
CA PRO A 683 5.60 -41.37 -40.29
C PRO A 683 6.88 -41.78 -41.03
N GLU A 684 7.30 -43.05 -40.88
CA GLU A 684 8.40 -43.62 -41.65
C GLU A 684 8.28 -43.19 -43.13
N PRO A 685 9.31 -42.53 -43.70
CA PRO A 685 9.30 -42.19 -45.11
C PRO A 685 9.44 -43.48 -45.91
N THR A 686 8.32 -43.94 -46.47
CA THR A 686 8.35 -44.93 -47.54
C THR A 686 8.81 -44.23 -48.80
N ASP A 687 10.11 -44.27 -49.05
CA ASP A 687 10.77 -43.82 -50.28
C ASP A 687 10.32 -44.69 -51.48
N PRO A 688 9.66 -44.13 -52.51
CA PRO A 688 9.62 -44.75 -53.82
C PRO A 688 10.81 -44.25 -54.65
N GLU A 689 11.66 -45.19 -55.09
CA GLU A 689 12.82 -44.95 -55.95
C GLU A 689 12.56 -43.94 -57.09
N PRO A 690 13.45 -42.97 -57.33
CA PRO A 690 13.31 -42.04 -58.43
C PRO A 690 13.68 -42.73 -59.75
N THR A 691 12.78 -42.68 -60.73
CA THR A 691 13.10 -42.95 -62.14
C THR A 691 13.08 -41.63 -62.90
N ASP A 692 14.26 -41.27 -63.39
CA ASP A 692 14.57 -40.07 -64.17
C ASP A 692 14.17 -40.22 -65.64
N PRO A 693 13.49 -39.24 -66.24
CA PRO A 693 13.58 -38.99 -67.67
C PRO A 693 14.26 -37.64 -67.98
N GLU A 694 15.28 -37.72 -68.85
CA GLU A 694 16.13 -36.64 -69.35
C GLU A 694 15.37 -35.37 -69.85
N PRO A 695 15.99 -34.18 -69.76
CA PRO A 695 15.40 -32.92 -70.18
C PRO A 695 15.56 -32.67 -71.69
N THR A 696 14.52 -32.10 -72.31
CA THR A 696 14.63 -31.41 -73.60
C THR A 696 14.04 -30.00 -73.49
N ASP A 697 14.92 -29.04 -73.70
CA ASP A 697 14.72 -27.58 -73.67
C ASP A 697 14.08 -27.06 -74.97
N PRO A 698 13.18 -26.07 -74.91
CA PRO A 698 13.06 -25.09 -75.98
C PRO A 698 13.23 -23.63 -75.50
N GLU A 699 14.00 -22.89 -76.30
CA GLU A 699 14.44 -21.49 -76.20
C GLU A 699 13.33 -20.43 -75.93
N PRO A 700 13.71 -19.25 -75.37
CA PRO A 700 12.77 -18.23 -74.95
C PRO A 700 12.37 -17.27 -76.09
N THR A 701 11.12 -16.82 -76.07
CA THR A 701 10.66 -15.63 -76.80
C THR A 701 10.04 -14.64 -75.83
N ASP A 702 10.69 -13.47 -75.75
CA ASP A 702 10.37 -12.32 -74.93
C ASP A 702 9.31 -11.41 -75.61
N PRO A 703 8.21 -11.04 -74.93
CA PRO A 703 7.41 -9.89 -75.31
C PRO A 703 7.66 -8.69 -74.37
N GLU A 704 7.94 -7.53 -74.99
CA GLU A 704 8.15 -6.22 -74.35
C GLU A 704 7.02 -5.79 -73.39
N PRO A 705 7.33 -5.03 -72.33
CA PRO A 705 6.32 -4.46 -71.43
C PRO A 705 5.71 -3.19 -72.03
N THR A 706 4.38 -3.17 -72.16
CA THR A 706 3.60 -1.93 -72.33
C THR A 706 2.97 -1.54 -71.00
N ASP A 707 3.34 -0.36 -70.52
CA ASP A 707 2.88 0.32 -69.31
C ASP A 707 1.47 0.91 -69.51
N PRO A 708 0.46 0.59 -68.66
CA PRO A 708 -0.78 1.34 -68.61
C PRO A 708 -0.69 2.48 -67.57
N GLU A 709 -0.97 3.71 -68.02
CA GLU A 709 -1.12 4.90 -67.16
C GLU A 709 -2.18 4.70 -66.06
N PRO A 710 -1.98 5.25 -64.84
CA PRO A 710 -2.99 5.23 -63.80
C PRO A 710 -4.06 6.30 -64.07
N THR A 711 -5.32 5.88 -64.23
CA THR A 711 -6.49 6.75 -64.11
C THR A 711 -7.07 6.65 -62.70
N ASP A 712 -7.10 7.79 -62.02
CA ASP A 712 -7.68 8.02 -60.69
C ASP A 712 -9.23 7.95 -60.74
N PRO A 713 -9.91 7.15 -59.89
CA PRO A 713 -11.36 7.21 -59.76
C PRO A 713 -11.78 8.33 -58.79
N GLU A 714 -12.66 9.23 -59.26
CA GLU A 714 -13.33 10.23 -58.40
C GLU A 714 -14.17 9.55 -57.31
N PRO A 715 -14.22 10.10 -56.07
CA PRO A 715 -15.07 9.59 -55.01
C PRO A 715 -16.52 10.06 -55.20
N THR A 716 -17.46 9.11 -55.24
CA THR A 716 -18.89 9.38 -55.07
C THR A 716 -19.31 9.09 -53.64
N ASP A 717 -19.78 10.14 -52.96
CA ASP A 717 -20.32 10.14 -51.60
C ASP A 717 -21.76 9.57 -51.56
N PRO A 718 -22.09 8.59 -50.70
CA PRO A 718 -23.47 8.17 -50.50
C PRO A 718 -24.17 9.06 -49.45
N GLU A 719 -25.30 9.66 -49.81
CA GLU A 719 -26.18 10.37 -48.87
C GLU A 719 -26.73 9.42 -47.78
N PRO A 720 -26.75 9.84 -46.49
CA PRO A 720 -27.37 9.06 -45.43
C PRO A 720 -28.90 9.23 -45.43
N THR A 721 -29.63 8.12 -45.46
CA THR A 721 -31.06 8.07 -45.13
C THR A 721 -31.26 7.77 -43.65
N ASP A 722 -31.84 8.74 -42.94
CA ASP A 722 -32.19 8.70 -41.52
C ASP A 722 -33.54 7.96 -41.30
N PRO A 723 -33.63 6.96 -40.41
CA PRO A 723 -34.92 6.39 -40.01
C PRO A 723 -35.58 7.24 -38.89
N GLU A 724 -36.82 7.69 -39.13
CA GLU A 724 -37.64 8.36 -38.11
C GLU A 724 -37.89 7.45 -36.88
N PRO A 725 -37.68 7.93 -35.65
CA PRO A 725 -38.07 7.21 -34.44
C PRO A 725 -39.57 7.41 -34.14
N THR A 726 -40.30 6.31 -34.00
CA THR A 726 -41.65 6.30 -33.40
C THR A 726 -41.53 6.20 -31.88
N ASP A 727 -41.98 7.25 -31.19
CA ASP A 727 -42.01 7.41 -29.74
C ASP A 727 -43.27 6.75 -29.12
N PRO A 728 -43.17 5.84 -28.13
CA PRO A 728 -44.31 5.42 -27.33
C PRO A 728 -44.59 6.43 -26.20
N GLU A 729 -45.81 6.98 -26.15
CA GLU A 729 -46.25 7.86 -25.05
C GLU A 729 -46.12 7.17 -23.67
N PRO A 730 -45.50 7.80 -22.67
CA PRO A 730 -45.50 7.31 -21.30
C PRO A 730 -46.82 7.66 -20.58
N THR A 731 -47.52 6.64 -20.07
CA THR A 731 -48.56 6.82 -19.06
C THR A 731 -47.93 6.90 -17.67
N ASP A 732 -48.02 8.07 -17.05
CA ASP A 732 -47.52 8.38 -15.71
C ASP A 732 -48.53 7.92 -14.62
N PRO A 733 -48.15 7.08 -13.64
CA PRO A 733 -48.95 6.89 -12.43
C PRO A 733 -48.69 8.02 -11.43
N GLU A 734 -49.74 8.77 -11.06
CA GLU A 734 -49.66 9.80 -10.01
C GLU A 734 -49.10 9.25 -8.68
N PRO A 735 -48.14 9.94 -8.05
CA PRO A 735 -47.67 9.59 -6.71
C PRO A 735 -48.69 10.03 -5.65
N THR A 736 -49.22 9.08 -4.89
CA THR A 736 -49.90 9.36 -3.61
C THR A 736 -48.86 9.49 -2.50
N ASP A 737 -48.74 10.70 -1.96
CA ASP A 737 -47.90 11.06 -0.82
C ASP A 737 -48.59 10.64 0.51
N PRO A 738 -47.97 9.83 1.38
CA PRO A 738 -48.49 9.61 2.73
C PRO A 738 -48.13 10.80 3.66
N GLU A 739 -49.15 11.47 4.22
CA GLU A 739 -48.97 12.52 5.23
C GLU A 739 -48.13 12.05 6.43
N PRO A 740 -47.21 12.87 6.96
CA PRO A 740 -46.47 12.54 8.16
C PRO A 740 -47.37 12.69 9.40
N THR A 741 -47.56 11.60 10.15
CA THR A 741 -48.10 11.64 11.51
C THR A 741 -46.98 11.92 12.51
N ASP A 742 -47.06 13.08 13.13
CA ASP A 742 -46.20 13.55 14.24
C ASP A 742 -46.56 12.82 15.55
N PRO A 743 -45.65 12.07 16.20
CA PRO A 743 -45.89 11.55 17.53
C PRO A 743 -45.63 12.64 18.60
N GLU A 744 -46.63 12.91 19.45
CA GLU A 744 -46.48 13.82 20.59
C GLU A 744 -45.30 13.45 21.50
N PRO A 745 -44.58 14.45 22.08
CA PRO A 745 -43.48 14.19 23.00
C PRO A 745 -44.02 13.76 24.38
N THR A 746 -43.72 12.54 24.80
CA THR A 746 -43.78 12.16 26.21
C THR A 746 -42.44 12.43 26.89
N ASP A 747 -42.47 13.35 27.84
CA ASP A 747 -41.38 13.75 28.75
C ASP A 747 -41.05 12.63 29.76
N PRO A 748 -39.83 12.05 29.77
CA PRO A 748 -39.38 11.23 30.88
C PRO A 748 -38.72 12.10 31.95
N GLU A 749 -39.23 12.01 33.20
CA GLU A 749 -38.59 12.59 34.39
C GLU A 749 -37.11 12.17 34.52
N PRO A 750 -36.24 13.04 35.08
CA PRO A 750 -34.82 12.77 35.18
C PRO A 750 -34.52 11.76 36.30
N THR A 751 -33.80 10.69 35.96
CA THR A 751 -33.04 9.90 36.95
C THR A 751 -31.56 10.13 36.75
N ASP A 752 -30.91 10.68 37.79
CA ASP A 752 -29.46 10.81 37.94
C ASP A 752 -28.72 9.51 37.62
N PRO A 753 -27.62 9.55 36.84
CA PRO A 753 -26.56 8.56 36.93
C PRO A 753 -25.44 9.06 37.85
N ASP A 754 -25.24 8.27 38.90
CA ASP A 754 -24.07 8.26 39.78
C ASP A 754 -22.78 8.05 38.98
N SER A 755 -21.68 8.64 39.45
CA SER A 755 -20.39 8.64 38.77
C SER A 755 -19.74 7.26 38.74
N SER A 756 -19.23 6.87 37.57
CA SER A 756 -18.06 6.00 37.48
C SER A 756 -17.24 6.37 36.26
N ASP A 757 -15.98 6.73 36.50
CA ASP A 757 -14.94 7.11 35.55
C ASP A 757 -14.83 6.14 34.35
N GLU A 758 -15.02 6.66 33.14
CA GLU A 758 -14.50 6.03 31.91
C GLU A 758 -13.15 6.67 31.55
N LEU A 759 -12.12 5.82 31.43
CA LEU A 759 -10.79 6.15 30.94
C LEU A 759 -10.78 6.17 29.39
N PRO A 760 -9.91 6.96 28.74
CA PRO A 760 -9.90 7.08 27.28
C PRO A 760 -9.38 5.80 26.60
N ALA A 761 -10.02 5.46 25.48
CA ALA A 761 -9.68 4.32 24.63
C ALA A 761 -8.32 4.53 23.91
N THR A 762 -7.38 3.60 24.13
CA THR A 762 -6.17 3.44 23.30
C THR A 762 -6.04 1.98 22.88
N ALA A 763 -6.34 1.69 21.60
CA ALA A 763 -6.42 0.33 21.05
C ALA A 763 -5.08 -0.44 21.11
N THR A 764 -3.95 0.25 21.06
CA THR A 764 -2.59 -0.34 21.11
C THR A 764 -2.27 -0.97 22.47
N ASN A 765 -2.81 -0.43 23.57
CA ASN A 765 -2.57 -0.97 24.91
C ASN A 765 -3.36 -2.25 25.19
N TYR A 766 -4.55 -2.39 24.61
CA TYR A 766 -5.33 -3.63 24.71
C TYR A 766 -4.69 -4.77 23.92
N TYR A 767 -4.11 -4.51 22.76
CA TYR A 767 -3.43 -5.51 21.93
C TYR A 767 -2.19 -6.09 22.62
N ASN A 768 -1.33 -5.23 23.18
CA ASN A 768 -0.15 -5.67 23.93
C ASN A 768 -0.50 -6.38 25.25
N MET A 769 -1.54 -5.91 25.95
CA MET A 769 -2.05 -6.58 27.15
C MET A 769 -2.69 -7.94 26.83
N LEU A 770 -3.32 -8.10 25.66
CA LEU A 770 -3.89 -9.36 25.20
C LEU A 770 -2.78 -10.38 24.86
N ILE A 771 -1.72 -9.95 24.18
CA ILE A 771 -0.55 -10.80 23.87
C ILE A 771 0.17 -11.23 25.17
N ILE A 772 0.40 -10.29 26.09
CA ILE A 772 0.99 -10.61 27.41
C ILE A 772 0.06 -11.55 28.20
N GLY A 773 -1.26 -11.32 28.14
CA GLY A 773 -2.26 -12.19 28.79
C GLY A 773 -2.26 -13.62 28.24
N LEU A 774 -2.16 -13.79 26.92
CA LEU A 774 -2.08 -15.09 26.25
C LEU A 774 -0.76 -15.81 26.55
N ALA A 775 0.37 -15.09 26.53
CA ALA A 775 1.67 -15.64 26.92
C ALA A 775 1.67 -16.15 28.37
N LEU A 776 1.05 -15.40 29.29
CA LEU A 776 0.90 -15.81 30.70
C LEU A 776 -0.03 -17.03 30.87
N LEU A 777 -1.07 -17.17 30.04
CA LEU A 777 -1.96 -18.33 30.02
C LEU A 777 -1.24 -19.61 29.55
N ILE A 778 -0.37 -19.49 28.55
CA ILE A 778 0.47 -20.58 28.03
C ILE A 778 1.51 -21.01 29.08
N VAL A 779 2.19 -20.06 29.71
CA VAL A 779 3.15 -20.35 30.81
C VAL A 779 2.44 -20.98 32.01
N GLY A 780 1.22 -20.54 32.34
CA GLY A 780 0.39 -21.09 33.40
C GLY A 780 -0.04 -22.54 33.14
N THR A 781 -0.44 -22.86 31.91
CA THR A 781 -0.82 -24.23 31.50
C THR A 781 0.38 -25.18 31.47
N LEU A 782 1.53 -24.74 30.94
CA LEU A 782 2.79 -25.50 31.00
C LEU A 782 3.23 -25.78 32.45
N SER A 783 3.15 -24.77 33.33
CA SER A 783 3.46 -24.90 34.75
C SER A 783 2.51 -25.91 35.44
N ALA A 784 1.22 -25.89 35.12
CA ALA A 784 0.24 -26.84 35.65
C ALA A 784 0.51 -28.28 35.17
N ILE A 785 0.94 -28.47 33.91
CA ILE A 785 1.32 -29.77 33.35
C ILE A 785 2.59 -30.31 34.02
N ILE A 786 3.60 -29.46 34.24
CA ILE A 786 4.84 -29.83 34.94
C ILE A 786 4.56 -30.20 36.40
N ILE A 787 3.67 -29.46 37.09
CA ILE A 787 3.26 -29.78 38.46
C ILE A 787 2.46 -31.11 38.51
N ARG A 788 1.61 -31.38 37.52
CA ARG A 788 0.90 -32.66 37.38
C ARG A 788 1.85 -33.83 37.12
N LYS A 789 2.84 -33.67 36.24
CA LYS A 789 3.88 -34.68 35.99
C LYS A 789 4.77 -34.93 37.21
N LYS A 790 5.15 -33.90 37.99
CA LYS A 790 5.91 -34.06 39.24
C LYS A 790 5.12 -34.76 40.36
N LYS A 791 3.79 -34.61 40.41
CA LYS A 791 2.94 -35.35 41.37
C LYS A 791 2.71 -36.83 41.03
N GLN A 792 2.98 -37.26 39.79
CA GLN A 792 2.87 -38.66 39.38
C GLN A 792 4.18 -39.45 39.53
N VAL A 793 5.31 -38.79 39.84
CA VAL A 793 6.64 -39.42 39.96
C VAL A 793 7.28 -39.12 41.32
N SER A 794 6.51 -39.19 42.40
CA SER A 794 7.05 -39.23 43.75
C SER A 794 6.44 -40.43 44.48
N PRO A 795 7.26 -41.37 45.02
CA PRO A 795 6.79 -42.63 45.57
C PRO A 795 5.93 -42.51 46.83
#